data_AF-A0A5C5VAH2-F1
#
_entry.id   AF-A0A5C5VAH2-F1
#
_cell.length_a   1.000
_cell.length_b   1.000
_cell.length_c   1.000
_cell.angle_alpha   90.00
_cell.angle_beta   90.00
_cell.angle_gamma   90.00
#
_symmetry.space_group_name_H-M   'P 1'
#
loop_
_entity.id
_entity.type
_entity.pdbx_description
1 polymer ?
#
loop_
_entity_poly.entity_id
_entity_poly.type
_entity_poly.pdbx_seq_one_letter_code
_entity_poly.pdbx_strand_id
1 'polypeptide(L)'
;MDSNELAVYTRLLGIPTEKCPPTYYTLLGLEPNEPDTNAIVAAAKAQTNRLRKNVPHELHASVLAVAKTISRARICLSDRDARAAYDQSIGFHHNAEEEKPSLISGGGNEGLVSPDEGSLLPPLILEEFPLDLTSDDDSLWVEDEIPELPPTRFALSSAPATRKPANGRSSKSNTSLFVIGGSVLAVTAALLVAMLWRSPSATIGHTASSDRSEASNRQQSSRPESENQRAVATAETTVVPVEVLEEADPSPEEDALRPRDQSPTQVEVTTDRVEVPPSMSLVEPAAATSKVLSADAKPKAKAGEAVVFDLQDSVTLPGYARSYGDAAESASAKVVSLGAISHISDSDLKFAIYSPSHGGQSASTFDVMKIKDRPSGSVWGIRFGTQDIPGTPDRRSALASHAKTTGPVIAGLRVRDGRLEFAWGKGDAAAAGGQLRNCAIHVSAGKLEGRVGLSESGTIDALTLDLEQPIPPIQVHHFPLPPEPTLRCELVAALFAGVATEVDPPSQQIGCGETLTLKIVDWQDGEWVGDLEVRVRFNASRDGRSAELEVQPRFRMGRGWKPLEAEEIESLARRSEIDLRKARAELNSARSEISSLPGRIASLRAAATRNSGSNPGAVRELSSAQSALKRANSRAGRLSRSIPKIEEGIAHLRQLESIRRSLHQKARLQFRVFVQLVDGELSLLHPDESSTTL
;
A
#
# COMPACT_ATOMS: atom_id res chain seq x y z
N MET A 1 18.09 12.77 -28.88
CA MET A 1 18.18 11.37 -28.39
C MET A 1 19.63 11.12 -28.03
N ASP A 2 19.91 10.55 -26.87
CA ASP A 2 21.29 10.33 -26.41
C ASP A 2 21.98 9.23 -27.24
N SER A 3 23.30 9.33 -27.44
CA SER A 3 24.12 8.31 -28.10
C SER A 3 24.04 6.96 -27.37
N ASN A 4 23.99 6.97 -26.04
CA ASN A 4 23.83 5.75 -25.26
C ASN A 4 22.42 5.16 -25.40
N GLU A 5 21.39 6.00 -25.51
CA GLU A 5 20.01 5.55 -25.78
C GLU A 5 19.89 4.92 -27.18
N LEU A 6 20.53 5.53 -28.19
CA LEU A 6 20.63 4.95 -29.54
C LEU A 6 21.37 3.60 -29.53
N ALA A 7 22.42 3.47 -28.72
CA ALA A 7 23.13 2.21 -28.52
C ALA A 7 22.22 1.15 -27.87
N VAL A 8 21.33 1.51 -26.94
CA VAL A 8 20.37 0.55 -26.36
C VAL A 8 19.37 0.03 -27.40
N TYR A 9 18.74 0.91 -28.19
CA TYR A 9 17.80 0.47 -29.23
C TYR A 9 18.49 -0.39 -30.31
N THR A 10 19.65 0.04 -30.80
CA THR A 10 20.36 -0.66 -31.90
C THR A 10 21.06 -1.94 -31.44
N ARG A 11 21.85 -1.90 -30.35
CA ARG A 11 22.70 -3.02 -29.90
C ARG A 11 21.95 -4.04 -29.06
N LEU A 12 21.06 -3.62 -28.17
CA LEU A 12 20.37 -4.53 -27.25
C LEU A 12 19.03 -5.02 -27.81
N LEU A 13 18.18 -4.11 -28.31
CA LEU A 13 16.88 -4.45 -28.87
C LEU A 13 16.93 -4.87 -30.35
N GLY A 14 17.94 -4.43 -31.11
CA GLY A 14 18.10 -4.76 -32.53
C GLY A 14 17.23 -3.92 -33.47
N ILE A 15 16.82 -2.72 -33.03
CA ILE A 15 16.02 -1.78 -33.82
C ILE A 15 16.98 -1.00 -34.74
N PRO A 16 16.75 -0.95 -36.07
CA PRO A 16 17.60 -0.18 -36.98
C PRO A 16 17.66 1.31 -36.62
N THR A 17 18.82 1.94 -36.84
CA THR A 17 19.05 3.37 -36.58
C THR A 17 18.05 4.27 -37.32
N GLU A 18 17.65 3.87 -38.53
CA GLU A 18 16.64 4.54 -39.38
C GLU A 18 15.23 4.55 -38.76
N LYS A 19 14.95 3.65 -37.81
CA LYS A 19 13.67 3.54 -37.08
C LYS A 19 13.74 4.11 -35.66
N CYS A 20 14.73 4.97 -35.37
CA CYS A 20 14.88 5.63 -34.08
C CYS A 20 14.44 7.11 -34.19
N PRO A 21 13.54 7.61 -33.31
CA PRO A 21 12.92 6.92 -32.18
C PRO A 21 11.84 5.90 -32.64
N PRO A 22 11.75 4.71 -32.01
CA PRO A 22 10.78 3.69 -32.41
C PRO A 22 9.36 4.01 -31.96
N THR A 23 8.37 3.66 -32.80
CA THR A 23 6.97 3.59 -32.38
C THR A 23 6.76 2.53 -31.29
N TYR A 24 5.69 2.63 -30.49
CA TYR A 24 5.40 1.64 -29.45
C TYR A 24 5.28 0.21 -29.99
N TYR A 25 4.70 0.01 -31.18
CA TYR A 25 4.68 -1.29 -31.86
C TYR A 25 6.10 -1.79 -32.21
N THR A 26 6.93 -0.94 -32.81
CA THR A 26 8.32 -1.26 -33.17
C THR A 26 9.16 -1.57 -31.93
N LEU A 27 8.94 -0.84 -30.83
CA LEU A 27 9.63 -1.02 -29.55
C LEU A 27 9.29 -2.35 -28.89
N LEU A 28 8.02 -2.78 -28.96
CA LEU A 28 7.60 -4.09 -28.45
C LEU A 28 7.97 -5.23 -29.40
N GLY A 29 8.16 -4.96 -30.70
CA GLY A 29 8.37 -5.97 -31.74
C GLY A 29 7.06 -6.62 -32.19
N LEU A 30 5.99 -5.82 -32.27
CA LEU A 30 4.66 -6.21 -32.69
C LEU A 30 4.34 -5.61 -34.07
N GLU A 31 3.41 -6.24 -34.78
CA GLU A 31 2.81 -5.62 -35.97
C GLU A 31 1.96 -4.40 -35.56
N PRO A 32 1.84 -3.37 -36.42
CA PRO A 32 0.94 -2.25 -36.19
C PRO A 32 -0.51 -2.73 -36.00
N ASN A 33 -1.24 -2.07 -35.10
CA ASN A 33 -2.63 -2.38 -34.73
C ASN A 33 -2.85 -3.76 -34.06
N GLU A 34 -1.83 -4.42 -33.50
CA GLU A 34 -1.99 -5.68 -32.74
C GLU A 34 -3.15 -5.60 -31.72
N PRO A 35 -4.25 -6.35 -31.92
CA PRO A 35 -5.43 -6.21 -31.07
C PRO A 35 -5.30 -6.95 -29.73
N ASP A 36 -4.52 -8.03 -29.64
CA ASP A 36 -4.47 -8.88 -28.44
C ASP A 36 -3.63 -8.27 -27.30
N THR A 37 -4.31 -7.85 -26.25
CA THR A 37 -3.72 -7.37 -25.00
C THR A 37 -2.73 -8.39 -24.39
N ASN A 38 -2.95 -9.70 -24.56
CA ASN A 38 -2.04 -10.72 -24.04
C ASN A 38 -0.72 -10.76 -24.82
N ALA A 39 -0.78 -10.69 -26.16
CA ALA A 39 0.39 -10.53 -27.01
C ALA A 39 1.20 -9.28 -26.65
N ILE A 40 0.54 -8.14 -26.43
CA ILE A 40 1.17 -6.88 -26.00
C ILE A 40 1.90 -7.04 -24.66
N VAL A 41 1.25 -7.61 -23.65
CA VAL A 41 1.86 -7.84 -22.33
C VAL A 41 3.01 -8.85 -22.41
N ALA A 42 2.89 -9.90 -23.22
CA ALA A 42 3.94 -10.88 -23.45
C ALA A 42 5.16 -10.29 -24.16
N ALA A 43 4.96 -9.47 -25.19
CA ALA A 43 6.01 -8.78 -25.93
C ALA A 43 6.76 -7.77 -25.04
N ALA A 44 6.05 -6.93 -24.28
CA ALA A 44 6.66 -6.03 -23.31
C ALA A 44 7.50 -6.77 -22.25
N LYS A 45 7.01 -7.91 -21.75
CA LYS A 45 7.77 -8.76 -20.83
C LYS A 45 9.01 -9.36 -21.51
N ALA A 46 8.93 -9.75 -22.77
CA ALA A 46 10.04 -10.29 -23.55
C ALA A 46 11.13 -9.23 -23.77
N GLN A 47 10.78 -8.02 -24.20
CA GLN A 47 11.75 -6.93 -24.42
C GLN A 47 12.41 -6.47 -23.11
N THR A 48 11.65 -6.31 -22.02
CA THR A 48 12.22 -6.01 -20.70
C THR A 48 13.19 -7.09 -20.25
N ASN A 49 12.86 -8.37 -20.46
CA ASN A 49 13.77 -9.49 -20.16
C ASN A 49 14.98 -9.57 -21.10
N ARG A 50 14.89 -9.02 -22.32
CA ARG A 50 16.01 -8.90 -23.26
C ARG A 50 16.98 -7.80 -22.81
N LEU A 51 16.48 -6.62 -22.44
CA LEU A 51 17.29 -5.56 -21.85
C LEU A 51 18.06 -6.05 -20.61
N ARG A 52 17.40 -6.80 -19.73
CA ARG A 52 18.02 -7.36 -18.50
C ARG A 52 19.16 -8.37 -18.77
N LYS A 53 19.23 -8.97 -19.96
CA LYS A 53 20.26 -9.96 -20.31
C LYS A 53 21.43 -9.29 -21.01
N ASN A 54 22.49 -9.04 -20.25
CA ASN A 54 23.78 -8.47 -20.68
C ASN A 54 23.75 -6.94 -20.92
N VAL A 55 23.42 -6.16 -19.88
CA VAL A 55 23.61 -4.70 -19.87
C VAL A 55 25.09 -4.36 -19.64
N PRO A 56 25.79 -3.64 -20.55
CA PRO A 56 27.07 -3.01 -20.23
C PRO A 56 26.85 -1.90 -19.20
N HIS A 57 27.73 -1.80 -18.19
CA HIS A 57 27.59 -0.83 -17.08
C HIS A 57 27.41 0.62 -17.57
N GLU A 58 28.15 1.00 -18.62
CA GLU A 58 28.07 2.31 -19.31
C GLU A 58 26.67 2.66 -19.84
N LEU A 59 25.81 1.68 -20.12
CA LEU A 59 24.46 1.88 -20.66
C LEU A 59 23.35 1.79 -19.59
N HIS A 60 23.67 1.61 -18.31
CA HIS A 60 22.67 1.29 -17.29
C HIS A 60 21.56 2.36 -17.17
N ALA A 61 21.94 3.64 -17.16
CA ALA A 61 20.97 4.76 -17.12
C ALA A 61 20.04 4.77 -18.34
N SER A 62 20.60 4.60 -19.55
CA SER A 62 19.81 4.56 -20.79
C SER A 62 18.94 3.31 -20.90
N VAL A 63 19.39 2.16 -20.38
CA VAL A 63 18.57 0.94 -20.28
C VAL A 63 17.38 1.15 -19.35
N LEU A 64 17.56 1.83 -18.21
CA LEU A 64 16.44 2.20 -17.33
C LEU A 64 15.45 3.16 -18.01
N ALA A 65 15.94 4.13 -18.79
CA ALA A 65 15.09 5.02 -19.57
C ALA A 65 14.26 4.24 -20.61
N VAL A 66 14.88 3.39 -21.43
CA VAL A 66 14.18 2.56 -22.43
C VAL A 66 13.22 1.56 -21.78
N ALA A 67 13.55 0.99 -20.61
CA ALA A 67 12.64 0.13 -19.84
C ALA A 67 11.39 0.86 -19.32
N LYS A 68 11.52 2.16 -18.96
CA LYS A 68 10.35 3.03 -18.67
C LYS A 68 9.51 3.23 -19.94
N THR A 69 10.13 3.45 -21.09
CA THR A 69 9.42 3.58 -22.39
C THR A 69 8.69 2.30 -22.79
N ILE A 70 9.28 1.11 -22.60
CA ILE A 70 8.59 -0.19 -22.81
C ILE A 70 7.38 -0.32 -21.88
N SER A 71 7.51 0.11 -20.62
CA SER A 71 6.39 0.10 -19.66
C SER A 71 5.25 1.03 -20.08
N ARG A 72 5.57 2.24 -20.57
CA ARG A 72 4.59 3.19 -21.15
C ARG A 72 3.90 2.61 -22.39
N ALA A 73 4.67 2.04 -23.32
CA ALA A 73 4.16 1.37 -24.52
C ALA A 73 3.18 0.24 -24.17
N ARG A 74 3.53 -0.60 -23.17
CA ARG A 74 2.65 -1.67 -22.68
C ARG A 74 1.31 -1.11 -22.18
N ILE A 75 1.32 -0.08 -21.34
CA ILE A 75 0.10 0.51 -20.77
C ILE A 75 -0.74 1.12 -21.90
N CYS A 76 -0.13 1.96 -22.73
CA CYS A 76 -0.81 2.68 -23.81
C CYS A 76 -1.44 1.76 -24.86
N LEU A 77 -0.78 0.64 -25.22
CA LEU A 77 -1.31 -0.29 -26.21
C LEU A 77 -2.28 -1.32 -25.61
N SER A 78 -2.22 -1.57 -24.29
CA SER A 78 -3.15 -2.50 -23.61
C SER A 78 -4.53 -1.89 -23.39
N ASP A 79 -4.60 -0.57 -23.21
CA ASP A 79 -5.85 0.18 -23.14
C ASP A 79 -6.36 0.51 -24.55
N ARG A 80 -7.66 0.28 -24.79
CA ARG A 80 -8.27 0.42 -26.12
C ARG A 80 -8.29 1.87 -26.60
N ASP A 81 -8.63 2.80 -25.73
CA ASP A 81 -8.91 4.19 -26.09
C ASP A 81 -7.61 4.99 -26.15
N ALA A 82 -6.67 4.72 -25.23
CA ALA A 82 -5.30 5.23 -25.31
C ALA A 82 -4.57 4.70 -26.56
N ARG A 83 -4.77 3.44 -26.95
CA ARG A 83 -4.24 2.89 -28.21
C ARG A 83 -4.82 3.63 -29.42
N ALA A 84 -6.14 3.83 -29.48
CA ALA A 84 -6.77 4.55 -30.58
C ALA A 84 -6.27 6.01 -30.71
N ALA A 85 -6.11 6.72 -29.59
CA ALA A 85 -5.53 8.06 -29.57
C ALA A 85 -4.06 8.07 -30.01
N TYR A 86 -3.28 7.07 -29.60
CA TYR A 86 -1.89 6.90 -30.03
C TYR A 86 -1.78 6.59 -31.53
N ASP A 87 -2.59 5.67 -32.06
CA ASP A 87 -2.63 5.29 -33.47
C ASP A 87 -2.98 6.51 -34.35
N GLN A 88 -3.95 7.32 -33.92
CA GLN A 88 -4.28 8.59 -34.56
C GLN A 88 -3.08 9.57 -34.54
N SER A 89 -2.34 9.66 -33.44
CA SER A 89 -1.17 10.56 -33.32
C SER A 89 -0.01 10.20 -34.25
N ILE A 90 0.16 8.92 -34.59
CA ILE A 90 1.19 8.43 -35.52
C ILE A 90 0.70 8.30 -36.97
N GLY A 91 -0.50 8.81 -37.28
CA GLY A 91 -1.08 8.77 -38.62
C GLY A 91 -1.55 7.38 -39.08
N PHE A 92 -1.69 6.42 -38.16
CA PHE A 92 -2.27 5.10 -38.46
C PHE A 92 -3.79 5.20 -38.55
N HIS A 93 -4.27 5.75 -39.67
CA HIS A 93 -5.67 5.64 -40.03
C HIS A 93 -6.01 4.17 -40.28
N HIS A 94 -6.88 3.60 -39.44
CA HIS A 94 -7.56 2.36 -39.78
C HIS A 94 -8.33 2.58 -41.08
N ASN A 95 -7.96 1.86 -42.15
CA ASN A 95 -8.78 1.73 -43.36
C ASN A 95 -10.01 0.86 -43.03
N ALA A 96 -10.90 1.40 -42.21
CA ALA A 96 -12.12 0.74 -41.74
C ALA A 96 -13.21 0.60 -42.83
N GLU A 97 -12.92 1.02 -44.07
CA GLU A 97 -13.88 0.98 -45.19
C GLU A 97 -13.89 -0.34 -45.97
N GLU A 98 -12.87 -1.20 -45.87
CA GLU A 98 -12.78 -2.44 -46.69
C GLU A 98 -13.48 -3.68 -46.11
N GLU A 99 -13.85 -3.72 -44.82
CA GLU A 99 -14.70 -4.79 -44.25
C GLU A 99 -16.16 -4.36 -44.06
N LYS A 100 -16.78 -3.85 -45.13
CA LYS A 100 -18.24 -3.96 -45.27
C LYS A 100 -18.58 -5.42 -45.61
N PRO A 101 -19.24 -6.21 -44.73
CA PRO A 101 -19.63 -7.56 -45.08
C PRO A 101 -20.55 -7.50 -46.30
N SER A 102 -20.20 -8.24 -47.35
CA SER A 102 -20.88 -8.27 -48.64
C SER A 102 -22.24 -8.97 -48.55
N LEU A 103 -23.20 -8.29 -47.94
CA LEU A 103 -24.61 -8.70 -47.92
C LEU A 103 -25.17 -8.63 -49.34
N ILE A 104 -25.30 -9.82 -49.93
CA ILE A 104 -26.08 -10.05 -51.14
C ILE A 104 -27.54 -9.64 -50.87
N SER A 105 -27.94 -8.47 -51.36
CA SER A 105 -29.34 -8.14 -51.63
C SER A 105 -29.39 -7.11 -52.74
N GLY A 106 -30.19 -7.37 -53.77
CA GLY A 106 -30.21 -6.56 -54.98
C GLY A 106 -31.28 -5.47 -55.00
N GLY A 107 -31.08 -4.52 -55.91
CA GLY A 107 -32.16 -3.87 -56.66
C GLY A 107 -32.95 -2.75 -55.97
N GLY A 108 -32.71 -1.50 -56.40
CA GLY A 108 -33.77 -0.49 -56.44
C GLY A 108 -33.32 0.95 -56.18
N ASN A 109 -33.49 1.80 -57.21
CA ASN A 109 -33.52 3.26 -57.17
C ASN A 109 -32.30 4.03 -56.64
N GLU A 110 -31.46 4.47 -57.58
CA GLU A 110 -30.80 5.77 -57.45
C GLU A 110 -31.75 6.89 -57.88
N GLY A 111 -31.75 7.98 -57.10
CA GLY A 111 -32.50 9.20 -57.37
C GLY A 111 -31.78 10.40 -56.78
N LEU A 112 -30.77 10.87 -57.52
CA LEU A 112 -30.29 12.26 -57.64
C LEU A 112 -30.31 13.19 -56.41
N VAL A 113 -29.15 13.74 -56.05
CA VAL A 113 -28.85 15.19 -55.81
C VAL A 113 -27.60 15.36 -54.92
N SER A 114 -26.54 15.96 -55.48
CA SER A 114 -25.45 16.66 -54.74
C SER A 114 -25.90 18.12 -54.48
N PRO A 115 -25.40 18.83 -53.45
CA PRO A 115 -23.99 19.26 -53.31
C PRO A 115 -23.54 19.23 -51.81
N ASP A 116 -22.46 19.85 -51.30
CA ASP A 116 -21.46 20.79 -51.84
C ASP A 116 -20.14 20.66 -51.05
N GLU A 117 -19.03 21.21 -51.57
CA GLU A 117 -17.73 21.25 -50.88
C GLU A 117 -17.65 22.38 -49.84
N GLY A 118 -16.84 22.20 -48.78
CA GLY A 118 -16.74 23.22 -47.72
C GLY A 118 -15.73 22.94 -46.60
N SER A 119 -14.56 22.37 -46.91
CA SER A 119 -13.51 22.10 -45.91
C SER A 119 -12.56 23.29 -45.74
N LEU A 120 -12.62 23.97 -44.60
CA LEU A 120 -11.58 24.90 -44.12
C LEU A 120 -11.45 24.82 -42.60
N LEU A 121 -10.38 24.17 -42.12
CA LEU A 121 -9.88 24.32 -40.75
C LEU A 121 -8.48 24.96 -40.78
N PRO A 122 -8.15 25.86 -39.84
CA PRO A 122 -6.86 26.54 -39.81
C PRO A 122 -5.74 25.63 -39.28
N PRO A 123 -4.47 25.91 -39.61
CA PRO A 123 -3.34 25.14 -39.09
C PRO A 123 -3.11 25.43 -37.60
N LEU A 124 -2.91 24.37 -36.81
CA LEU A 124 -2.38 24.48 -35.46
C LEU A 124 -0.88 24.78 -35.53
N ILE A 125 -0.48 25.91 -34.96
CA ILE A 125 0.93 26.28 -34.75
C ILE A 125 1.40 25.57 -33.49
N LEU A 126 2.44 24.74 -33.62
CA LEU A 126 3.21 24.24 -32.48
C LEU A 126 4.13 25.36 -32.00
N GLU A 127 3.86 25.93 -30.82
CA GLU A 127 4.83 26.77 -30.13
C GLU A 127 5.93 25.89 -29.53
N GLU A 128 7.16 26.06 -30.02
CA GLU A 128 8.34 25.44 -29.43
C GLU A 128 8.74 26.19 -28.15
N PHE A 129 8.63 25.52 -27.00
CA PHE A 129 9.16 26.02 -25.74
C PHE A 129 10.69 25.88 -25.71
N PRO A 130 11.46 26.97 -25.47
CA PRO A 130 12.90 26.87 -25.30
C PRO A 130 13.24 26.33 -23.90
N LEU A 131 13.85 25.15 -23.84
CA LEU A 131 14.51 24.66 -22.64
C LEU A 131 15.90 25.28 -22.54
N ASP A 132 16.01 26.34 -21.74
CA ASP A 132 17.29 26.94 -21.37
C ASP A 132 17.92 26.12 -20.24
N LEU A 133 19.00 25.40 -20.55
CA LEU A 133 19.78 24.59 -19.61
C LEU A 133 21.26 24.98 -19.72
N THR A 134 21.58 26.15 -19.15
CA THR A 134 22.96 26.51 -18.79
C THR A 134 23.04 26.81 -17.29
N SER A 135 23.56 25.85 -16.53
CA SER A 135 24.01 26.07 -15.17
C SER A 135 25.21 25.16 -14.91
N ASP A 136 26.40 25.74 -15.02
CA ASP A 136 27.65 25.08 -14.66
C ASP A 136 27.67 24.81 -13.15
N ASP A 137 27.95 23.57 -12.75
CA ASP A 137 28.44 23.28 -11.40
C ASP A 137 29.45 22.13 -11.45
N ASP A 138 30.60 22.46 -12.06
CA ASP A 138 31.77 21.59 -12.16
C ASP A 138 32.57 21.68 -10.84
N SER A 139 32.25 20.85 -9.84
CA SER A 139 33.13 20.72 -8.67
C SER A 139 33.09 19.37 -7.92
N LEU A 140 34.30 18.87 -7.65
CA LEU A 140 34.67 17.92 -6.59
C LEU A 140 34.27 16.43 -6.73
N TRP A 141 35.01 15.71 -7.58
CA TRP A 141 35.45 14.34 -7.25
C TRP A 141 36.95 14.35 -6.93
N VAL A 142 37.29 14.01 -5.68
CA VAL A 142 38.67 13.74 -5.26
C VAL A 142 38.88 12.23 -5.39
N GLU A 143 39.77 11.81 -6.30
CA GLU A 143 40.21 10.42 -6.40
C GLU A 143 41.26 10.14 -5.32
N ASP A 144 40.88 9.42 -4.26
CA ASP A 144 41.84 8.86 -3.29
C ASP A 144 42.42 7.53 -3.81
N GLU A 145 43.74 7.46 -3.91
CA GLU A 145 44.48 6.31 -4.44
C GLU A 145 44.34 5.06 -3.55
N ILE A 146 43.94 3.93 -4.13
CA ILE A 146 43.99 2.61 -3.48
C ILE A 146 45.35 1.96 -3.78
N PRO A 147 46.17 1.61 -2.77
CA PRO A 147 47.48 1.00 -3.00
C PRO A 147 47.36 -0.47 -3.46
N GLU A 148 48.03 -0.81 -4.56
CA GLU A 148 48.06 -2.17 -5.10
C GLU A 148 48.74 -3.18 -4.16
N LEU A 149 48.15 -4.37 -4.03
CA LEU A 149 48.75 -5.53 -3.36
C LEU A 149 49.31 -6.55 -4.38
N PRO A 150 50.47 -7.18 -4.11
CA PRO A 150 51.20 -7.95 -5.11
C PRO A 150 50.57 -9.32 -5.46
N PRO A 151 50.71 -9.81 -6.71
CA PRO A 151 50.06 -11.02 -7.18
C PRO A 151 50.69 -12.29 -6.60
N THR A 152 49.94 -13.02 -5.77
CA THR A 152 50.37 -14.32 -5.22
C THR A 152 50.10 -15.45 -6.24
N ARG A 153 51.15 -15.94 -6.90
CA ARG A 153 51.06 -17.08 -7.83
C ARG A 153 50.83 -18.40 -7.09
N PHE A 154 49.69 -19.04 -7.30
CA PHE A 154 49.50 -20.47 -7.03
C PHE A 154 49.33 -21.24 -8.34
N ALA A 155 50.34 -22.04 -8.70
CA ALA A 155 50.26 -23.00 -9.80
C ALA A 155 49.91 -24.39 -9.25
N LEU A 156 48.77 -24.95 -9.69
CA LEU A 156 48.43 -26.35 -9.42
C LEU A 156 48.07 -27.09 -10.72
N SER A 157 49.11 -27.74 -11.23
CA SER A 157 49.13 -28.92 -12.11
C SER A 157 47.77 -29.60 -12.38
N SER A 158 47.34 -29.57 -13.64
CA SER A 158 46.30 -30.45 -14.16
C SER A 158 46.93 -31.66 -14.87
N ALA A 159 46.50 -32.87 -14.48
CA ALA A 159 46.88 -34.13 -15.14
C ALA A 159 45.60 -34.87 -15.62
N PRO A 160 45.60 -35.48 -16.81
CA PRO A 160 44.37 -35.95 -17.45
C PRO A 160 43.92 -37.34 -16.98
N ALA A 161 42.66 -37.47 -16.57
CA ALA A 161 42.05 -38.77 -16.25
C ALA A 161 41.48 -39.45 -17.51
N THR A 162 41.97 -40.67 -17.80
CA THR A 162 41.57 -41.47 -18.96
C THR A 162 40.17 -42.07 -18.83
N ARG A 163 39.32 -41.91 -19.85
CA ARG A 163 38.05 -42.64 -19.99
C ARG A 163 38.25 -44.12 -20.33
N LYS A 164 37.50 -45.02 -19.69
CA LYS A 164 37.14 -46.36 -20.20
C LYS A 164 35.70 -46.75 -19.78
N PRO A 165 35.06 -47.73 -20.45
CA PRO A 165 33.67 -47.59 -20.87
C PRO A 165 32.62 -48.29 -20.00
N ALA A 166 31.37 -48.07 -20.39
CA ALA A 166 30.15 -48.56 -19.77
C ALA A 166 30.06 -50.09 -19.62
N ASN A 167 29.33 -50.53 -18.60
CA ASN A 167 28.68 -51.83 -18.54
C ASN A 167 27.25 -51.65 -18.00
N GLY A 168 26.25 -52.07 -18.77
CA GLY A 168 24.85 -51.90 -18.42
C GLY A 168 24.34 -52.96 -17.43
N ARG A 169 23.43 -52.56 -16.55
CA ARG A 169 22.57 -53.48 -15.77
C ARG A 169 21.19 -52.88 -15.56
N SER A 170 20.22 -53.43 -16.31
CA SER A 170 19.03 -54.08 -15.76
C SER A 170 18.26 -53.30 -14.68
N SER A 171 17.26 -52.51 -15.09
CA SER A 171 16.24 -51.99 -14.18
C SER A 171 15.30 -53.11 -13.70
N LYS A 172 15.16 -53.29 -12.38
CA LYS A 172 14.05 -54.03 -11.77
C LYS A 172 13.42 -53.20 -10.64
N SER A 173 12.15 -52.86 -10.84
CA SER A 173 11.10 -52.53 -9.87
C SER A 173 11.49 -52.29 -8.40
N ASN A 174 11.28 -51.07 -7.92
CA ASN A 174 11.09 -50.75 -6.49
C ASN A 174 9.77 -49.99 -6.32
N THR A 175 8.65 -50.72 -6.19
CA THR A 175 7.28 -50.16 -6.21
C THR A 175 6.45 -50.54 -4.98
N SER A 176 7.08 -50.90 -3.85
CA SER A 176 6.39 -51.45 -2.67
C SER A 176 6.57 -50.68 -1.35
N LEU A 177 7.30 -49.56 -1.32
CA LEU A 177 7.58 -48.83 -0.06
C LEU A 177 6.70 -47.60 0.22
N PHE A 178 5.92 -47.11 -0.75
CA PHE A 178 5.08 -45.91 -0.59
C PHE A 178 3.68 -46.16 0.00
N VAL A 179 3.19 -47.40 0.00
CA VAL A 179 1.80 -47.72 0.41
C VAL A 179 1.63 -47.69 1.95
N ILE A 180 2.69 -47.97 2.72
CA ILE A 180 2.63 -48.03 4.19
C ILE A 180 2.73 -46.64 4.83
N GLY A 181 3.35 -45.66 4.16
CA GLY A 181 3.48 -44.30 4.68
C GLY A 181 2.17 -43.50 4.65
N GLY A 182 1.34 -43.69 3.62
CA GLY A 182 0.09 -42.95 3.45
C GLY A 182 -1.00 -43.31 4.48
N SER A 183 -1.07 -44.57 4.90
CA SER A 183 -2.11 -45.07 5.80
C SER A 183 -1.94 -44.56 7.25
N VAL A 184 -0.71 -44.42 7.75
CA VAL A 184 -0.45 -43.83 9.07
C VAL A 184 -0.85 -42.34 9.13
N LEU A 185 -0.59 -41.60 8.04
CA LEU A 185 -0.89 -40.17 7.93
C LEU A 185 -2.40 -39.91 7.79
N ALA A 186 -3.14 -40.76 7.07
CA ALA A 186 -4.59 -40.69 7.00
C ALA A 186 -5.28 -40.97 8.36
N VAL A 187 -4.80 -41.98 9.11
CA VAL A 187 -5.35 -42.31 10.44
C VAL A 187 -5.07 -41.20 11.46
N THR A 188 -3.90 -40.56 11.43
CA THR A 188 -3.60 -39.43 12.33
C THR A 188 -4.41 -38.17 11.96
N ALA A 189 -4.64 -37.90 10.68
CA ALA A 189 -5.53 -36.82 10.25
C ALA A 189 -6.99 -37.08 10.70
N ALA A 190 -7.50 -38.31 10.54
CA ALA A 190 -8.85 -38.68 10.97
C ALA A 190 -9.04 -38.56 12.50
N LEU A 191 -8.03 -38.94 13.30
CA LEU A 191 -8.06 -38.78 14.76
C LEU A 191 -8.04 -37.31 15.19
N LEU A 192 -7.30 -36.44 14.51
CA LEU A 192 -7.30 -35.00 14.79
C LEU A 192 -8.66 -34.35 14.46
N VAL A 193 -9.28 -34.71 13.33
CA VAL A 193 -10.63 -34.23 12.98
C VAL A 193 -11.67 -34.74 14.00
N ALA A 194 -11.58 -36.00 14.41
CA ALA A 194 -12.49 -36.59 15.41
C ALA A 194 -12.34 -35.95 16.81
N MET A 195 -11.14 -35.50 17.19
CA MET A 195 -10.95 -34.73 18.43
C MET A 195 -11.47 -33.30 18.32
N LEU A 196 -11.29 -32.62 17.19
CA LEU A 196 -11.79 -31.26 16.97
C LEU A 196 -13.32 -31.18 16.88
N TRP A 197 -14.00 -32.25 16.46
CA TRP A 197 -15.46 -32.31 16.40
C TRP A 197 -16.15 -32.60 17.74
N ARG A 198 -15.40 -32.86 18.82
CA ARG A 198 -15.95 -33.18 20.14
C ARG A 198 -16.03 -31.97 21.07
N SER A 199 -16.78 -30.95 20.66
CA SER A 199 -17.16 -29.85 21.55
C SER A 199 -18.33 -30.26 22.48
N PRO A 200 -18.37 -29.79 23.74
CA PRO A 200 -19.45 -30.12 24.67
C PRO A 200 -20.71 -29.31 24.38
N SER A 201 -21.86 -29.99 24.30
CA SER A 201 -23.17 -29.35 24.13
C SER A 201 -23.57 -28.53 25.36
N ALA A 202 -23.54 -27.21 25.26
CA ALA A 202 -24.20 -26.33 26.22
C ALA A 202 -25.68 -26.16 25.84
N THR A 203 -26.57 -26.70 26.67
CA THR A 203 -28.02 -26.59 26.49
C THR A 203 -28.50 -25.19 26.88
N ILE A 204 -29.03 -24.42 25.94
CA ILE A 204 -29.81 -23.19 26.24
C ILE A 204 -31.19 -23.36 25.60
N GLY A 205 -32.22 -23.46 26.45
CA GLY A 205 -33.61 -23.45 26.03
C GLY A 205 -34.13 -22.02 25.92
N HIS A 206 -34.78 -21.69 24.80
CA HIS A 206 -35.65 -20.52 24.73
C HIS A 206 -36.93 -20.76 25.53
N THR A 207 -37.41 -19.74 26.25
CA THR A 207 -38.77 -19.21 26.07
C THR A 207 -38.82 -17.74 26.51
N ALA A 208 -39.67 -16.96 25.85
CA ALA A 208 -40.00 -15.60 26.24
C ALA A 208 -41.14 -15.59 27.27
N SER A 209 -41.25 -14.53 28.05
CA SER A 209 -42.53 -14.13 28.63
C SER A 209 -42.72 -12.61 28.56
N SER A 210 -43.91 -12.23 28.08
CA SER A 210 -44.57 -10.98 28.45
C SER A 210 -45.62 -11.32 29.52
N ASP A 211 -46.05 -10.29 30.24
CA ASP A 211 -47.28 -10.25 31.05
C ASP A 211 -47.33 -11.04 32.39
N ARG A 212 -47.07 -10.24 33.45
CA ARG A 212 -48.09 -9.82 34.44
C ARG A 212 -48.37 -10.72 35.66
N SER A 213 -48.67 -10.01 36.76
CA SER A 213 -49.41 -10.43 37.97
C SER A 213 -48.61 -11.04 39.14
N GLU A 214 -48.62 -10.27 40.24
CA GLU A 214 -49.01 -10.70 41.59
C GLU A 214 -48.14 -11.68 42.43
N ALA A 215 -47.54 -11.06 43.45
CA ALA A 215 -47.79 -11.34 44.87
C ALA A 215 -47.05 -12.49 45.60
N SER A 216 -46.47 -12.05 46.73
CA SER A 216 -46.58 -12.68 48.06
C SER A 216 -45.44 -13.57 48.59
N ASN A 217 -45.00 -13.15 49.79
CA ASN A 217 -44.63 -13.95 50.96
C ASN A 217 -43.33 -14.80 51.01
N ARG A 218 -42.43 -14.28 51.86
CA ARG A 218 -42.06 -14.80 53.20
C ARG A 218 -41.48 -16.22 53.36
N GLN A 219 -40.48 -16.25 54.25
CA GLN A 219 -40.14 -17.34 55.20
C GLN A 219 -39.54 -18.61 54.58
N GLN A 220 -38.64 -19.37 55.22
CA GLN A 220 -37.74 -19.15 56.38
C GLN A 220 -36.68 -20.28 56.36
N SER A 221 -35.63 -20.16 57.19
CA SER A 221 -34.95 -21.25 57.93
C SER A 221 -34.94 -22.69 57.32
N SER A 222 -33.81 -23.36 57.13
CA SER A 222 -33.02 -23.86 58.27
C SER A 222 -31.70 -24.58 57.90
N ARG A 223 -30.81 -24.62 58.92
CA ARG A 223 -29.71 -25.58 59.23
C ARG A 223 -30.09 -27.09 58.98
N PRO A 224 -29.19 -28.11 59.07
CA PRO A 224 -27.93 -28.14 59.87
C PRO A 224 -26.67 -28.86 59.30
N GLU A 225 -25.58 -28.72 60.06
CA GLU A 225 -24.46 -29.65 60.39
C GLU A 225 -24.23 -30.93 59.54
N SER A 226 -22.98 -31.31 59.25
CA SER A 226 -22.09 -31.94 60.25
C SER A 226 -20.65 -32.20 59.73
N GLU A 227 -19.66 -32.15 60.66
CA GLU A 227 -18.52 -33.09 60.90
C GLU A 227 -17.72 -33.78 59.75
N ASN A 228 -16.42 -34.12 59.86
CA ASN A 228 -15.37 -33.89 60.88
C ASN A 228 -13.96 -34.23 60.27
N GLN A 229 -12.88 -33.53 60.67
CA GLN A 229 -11.45 -33.99 60.65
C GLN A 229 -10.87 -34.44 59.27
N ARG A 230 -9.56 -34.60 59.00
CA ARG A 230 -8.23 -34.47 59.65
C ARG A 230 -7.21 -34.32 58.48
N ALA A 231 -5.97 -33.83 58.59
CA ALA A 231 -5.15 -33.34 59.70
C ALA A 231 -4.15 -32.28 59.16
N VAL A 232 -3.08 -31.96 59.92
CA VAL A 232 -1.94 -31.10 59.51
C VAL A 232 -0.64 -31.88 59.73
N ALA A 233 0.34 -31.72 58.84
CA ALA A 233 1.73 -32.12 59.07
C ALA A 233 2.68 -31.03 58.56
N THR A 234 3.35 -30.35 59.49
CA THR A 234 4.44 -29.41 59.24
C THR A 234 5.73 -30.16 58.92
N ALA A 235 6.55 -29.62 58.02
CA ALA A 235 7.94 -30.00 57.84
C ALA A 235 8.79 -28.73 57.62
N GLU A 236 9.92 -28.67 58.31
CA GLU A 236 10.81 -27.51 58.38
C GLU A 236 11.60 -27.32 57.07
N THR A 237 12.04 -26.09 56.78
CA THR A 237 13.01 -25.82 55.71
C THR A 237 14.21 -25.10 56.30
N THR A 238 15.34 -25.80 56.30
CA THR A 238 16.62 -25.37 56.86
C THR A 238 17.25 -24.24 56.04
N VAL A 239 17.69 -23.18 56.72
CA VAL A 239 18.48 -22.09 56.13
C VAL A 239 19.96 -22.51 56.09
N VAL A 240 20.62 -22.29 54.95
CA VAL A 240 22.07 -22.44 54.78
C VAL A 240 22.66 -21.04 54.54
N PRO A 241 23.72 -20.62 55.26
CA PRO A 241 24.30 -19.28 55.10
C PRO A 241 25.17 -19.17 53.84
N VAL A 242 25.21 -17.97 53.26
CA VAL A 242 26.18 -17.59 52.22
C VAL A 242 27.37 -16.92 52.91
N GLU A 243 28.58 -17.42 52.66
CA GLU A 243 29.81 -16.84 53.17
C GLU A 243 30.12 -15.47 52.55
N VAL A 244 30.64 -14.58 53.40
CA VAL A 244 31.15 -13.26 53.04
C VAL A 244 32.64 -13.40 52.69
N LEU A 245 33.08 -12.74 51.63
CA LEU A 245 34.49 -12.54 51.32
C LEU A 245 34.75 -11.03 51.17
N GLU A 246 35.44 -10.47 52.15
CA GLU A 246 36.06 -9.14 52.09
C GLU A 246 37.38 -9.21 51.31
N GLU A 247 37.67 -8.19 50.51
CA GLU A 247 39.00 -7.67 50.09
C GLU A 247 38.76 -6.69 48.91
N ALA A 248 39.44 -5.56 48.76
CA ALA A 248 40.13 -4.66 49.68
C ALA A 248 40.26 -3.29 48.97
N ASP A 249 40.32 -2.18 49.72
CA ASP A 249 40.67 -0.85 49.20
C ASP A 249 42.10 -0.83 48.62
N PRO A 250 42.41 0.08 47.67
CA PRO A 250 43.23 1.21 48.10
C PRO A 250 42.80 2.59 47.56
N SER A 251 42.90 3.57 48.47
CA SER A 251 42.74 5.01 48.24
C SER A 251 43.97 5.69 47.59
N PRO A 252 43.88 6.97 47.18
CA PRO A 252 44.80 7.60 46.20
C PRO A 252 45.80 8.59 46.80
N GLU A 253 46.87 8.89 46.03
CA GLU A 253 47.70 10.10 46.18
C GLU A 253 48.06 10.67 44.78
N GLU A 254 47.85 11.99 44.63
CA GLU A 254 48.73 13.05 44.09
C GLU A 254 49.56 12.81 42.78
N ASP A 255 49.84 13.80 41.90
CA ASP A 255 49.73 15.27 42.01
C ASP A 255 49.64 15.98 40.63
N ALA A 256 49.29 17.27 40.67
CA ALA A 256 49.66 18.38 39.78
C ALA A 256 49.67 18.22 38.23
N LEU A 257 48.77 18.96 37.55
CA LEU A 257 49.14 20.18 36.79
C LEU A 257 47.90 20.94 36.27
N ARG A 258 47.74 22.21 36.67
CA ARG A 258 46.79 23.18 36.08
C ARG A 258 47.45 23.89 34.88
N PRO A 259 46.67 24.52 33.97
CA PRO A 259 46.42 25.95 34.16
C PRO A 259 45.00 26.46 33.79
N ARG A 260 44.51 27.36 34.67
CA ARG A 260 43.71 28.58 34.44
C ARG A 260 42.48 28.60 33.51
N ASP A 261 41.34 28.83 34.16
CA ASP A 261 40.48 30.03 33.99
C ASP A 261 40.24 30.57 32.57
N GLN A 262 39.05 30.28 32.02
CA GLN A 262 38.24 31.30 31.35
C GLN A 262 36.76 31.15 31.74
N SER A 263 36.16 32.26 32.18
CA SER A 263 34.75 32.36 32.60
C SER A 263 33.80 32.30 31.39
N PRO A 264 32.54 31.84 31.56
CA PRO A 264 31.55 31.93 30.50
C PRO A 264 31.17 33.40 30.24
N THR A 265 31.42 33.86 29.01
CA THR A 265 30.97 35.18 28.56
C THR A 265 29.45 35.17 28.43
N GLN A 266 28.77 36.06 29.15
CA GLN A 266 27.35 36.33 28.92
C GLN A 266 27.20 37.02 27.57
N VAL A 267 26.42 36.42 26.66
CA VAL A 267 26.00 37.08 25.42
C VAL A 267 24.76 37.90 25.74
N GLU A 268 24.92 39.22 25.83
CA GLU A 268 23.79 40.14 25.81
C GLU A 268 23.08 40.04 24.45
N VAL A 269 21.84 39.55 24.45
CA VAL A 269 20.96 39.66 23.29
C VAL A 269 20.33 41.05 23.32
N THR A 270 20.89 41.96 22.53
CA THR A 270 20.31 43.27 22.26
C THR A 270 18.94 43.11 21.59
N THR A 271 17.88 43.47 22.30
CA THR A 271 16.53 43.58 21.74
C THR A 271 16.40 44.86 20.91
N ASP A 272 16.60 44.74 19.61
CA ASP A 272 16.44 45.88 18.71
C ASP A 272 14.99 46.38 18.67
N ARG A 273 14.88 47.69 18.85
CA ARG A 273 13.65 48.43 19.08
C ARG A 273 13.14 48.97 17.75
N VAL A 274 12.25 48.24 17.09
CA VAL A 274 11.59 48.73 15.87
C VAL A 274 10.75 49.96 16.20
N GLU A 275 11.09 51.09 15.56
CA GLU A 275 10.39 52.35 15.75
C GLU A 275 9.01 52.34 15.09
N VAL A 276 8.02 52.91 15.80
CA VAL A 276 6.67 53.13 15.27
C VAL A 276 6.63 54.52 14.60
N PRO A 277 6.39 54.62 13.28
CA PRO A 277 6.17 55.91 12.63
C PRO A 277 4.78 56.48 12.99
N PRO A 278 4.61 57.82 12.99
CA PRO A 278 3.52 58.48 13.71
C PRO A 278 2.19 58.55 12.95
N SER A 279 1.13 58.71 13.75
CA SER A 279 -0.26 58.94 13.35
C SER A 279 -0.41 60.17 12.43
N MET A 280 -1.10 60.01 11.29
CA MET A 280 -1.63 61.14 10.52
C MET A 280 -3.16 61.14 10.46
N SER A 281 -3.70 62.15 11.14
CA SER A 281 -4.89 62.96 10.81
C SER A 281 -6.05 62.37 9.99
N LEU A 282 -7.25 62.53 10.56
CA LEU A 282 -8.54 62.46 9.86
C LEU A 282 -8.56 63.29 8.57
N VAL A 283 -9.21 62.75 7.53
CA VAL A 283 -9.84 63.52 6.45
C VAL A 283 -11.25 62.97 6.26
N GLU A 284 -12.26 63.82 6.39
CA GLU A 284 -13.66 63.50 6.11
C GLU A 284 -13.89 63.34 4.59
N PRO A 285 -14.61 62.31 4.13
CA PRO A 285 -15.28 62.34 2.84
C PRO A 285 -16.71 62.90 3.00
N ALA A 286 -17.03 63.92 2.19
CA ALA A 286 -18.30 64.64 2.24
C ALA A 286 -19.53 63.77 1.93
N ALA A 287 -20.69 64.21 2.45
CA ALA A 287 -21.98 63.55 2.24
C ALA A 287 -22.36 63.48 0.74
N ALA A 288 -22.42 62.26 0.20
CA ALA A 288 -23.04 61.97 -1.09
C ALA A 288 -24.52 61.60 -0.89
N THR A 289 -25.42 62.32 -1.57
CA THR A 289 -26.87 62.15 -1.46
C THR A 289 -27.34 60.79 -1.99
N SER A 290 -28.03 60.01 -1.15
CA SER A 290 -28.73 58.78 -1.53
C SER A 290 -29.81 59.05 -2.58
N LYS A 291 -29.48 58.79 -3.85
CA LYS A 291 -30.44 58.82 -4.95
C LYS A 291 -31.16 57.47 -5.01
N VAL A 292 -32.43 57.45 -4.56
CA VAL A 292 -33.31 56.29 -4.70
C VAL A 292 -33.45 55.96 -6.19
N LEU A 293 -32.88 54.82 -6.61
CA LEU A 293 -33.06 54.25 -7.95
C LEU A 293 -33.98 53.05 -7.83
N SER A 294 -35.09 53.12 -8.56
CA SER A 294 -36.13 52.08 -8.58
C SER A 294 -35.58 50.75 -9.07
N ALA A 295 -35.80 49.69 -8.29
CA ALA A 295 -35.66 48.33 -8.76
C ALA A 295 -36.84 48.00 -9.68
N ASP A 296 -36.61 47.87 -10.99
CA ASP A 296 -37.44 47.09 -11.94
C ASP A 296 -36.82 47.09 -13.36
N ALA A 297 -35.55 46.66 -13.46
CA ALA A 297 -34.88 46.46 -14.74
C ALA A 297 -34.17 45.10 -14.78
N LYS A 298 -34.92 44.03 -15.07
CA LYS A 298 -34.37 42.70 -15.31
C LYS A 298 -33.43 42.79 -16.53
N PRO A 299 -32.11 42.52 -16.40
CA PRO A 299 -31.19 42.68 -17.51
C PRO A 299 -31.58 41.72 -18.65
N LYS A 300 -31.80 42.26 -19.85
CA LYS A 300 -31.93 41.43 -21.05
C LYS A 300 -30.56 40.86 -21.37
N ALA A 301 -30.40 39.54 -21.16
CA ALA A 301 -29.20 38.81 -21.56
C ALA A 301 -28.87 39.08 -23.03
N LYS A 302 -27.58 39.24 -23.35
CA LYS A 302 -27.15 39.35 -24.74
C LYS A 302 -27.37 38.01 -25.43
N ALA A 303 -28.06 38.00 -26.56
CA ALA A 303 -28.24 36.78 -27.34
C ALA A 303 -26.88 36.30 -27.86
N GLY A 304 -26.47 35.09 -27.44
CA GLY A 304 -25.19 34.48 -27.82
C GLY A 304 -24.22 34.18 -26.67
N GLU A 305 -24.55 34.55 -25.43
CA GLU A 305 -23.73 34.17 -24.26
C GLU A 305 -23.85 32.66 -24.01
N ALA A 306 -22.72 31.95 -23.97
CA ALA A 306 -22.69 30.50 -23.84
C ALA A 306 -23.17 30.07 -22.46
N VAL A 307 -24.01 29.04 -22.42
CA VAL A 307 -24.51 28.46 -21.17
C VAL A 307 -23.38 27.62 -20.55
N VAL A 308 -22.92 28.00 -19.35
CA VAL A 308 -21.79 27.36 -18.67
C VAL A 308 -22.16 26.99 -17.23
N PHE A 309 -21.82 25.77 -16.84
CA PHE A 309 -21.71 25.36 -15.45
C PHE A 309 -20.28 25.65 -14.97
N ASP A 310 -20.13 26.62 -14.08
CA ASP A 310 -18.87 26.95 -13.42
C ASP A 310 -19.00 26.54 -11.94
N LEU A 311 -18.95 25.22 -11.73
CA LEU A 311 -19.17 24.57 -10.44
C LEU A 311 -17.84 24.19 -9.80
N GLN A 312 -17.78 24.24 -8.47
CA GLN A 312 -16.59 23.83 -7.71
C GLN A 312 -16.49 22.30 -7.65
N ASP A 313 -15.30 21.73 -7.82
CA ASP A 313 -15.10 20.26 -7.76
C ASP A 313 -15.56 19.67 -6.41
N SER A 314 -15.33 20.39 -5.31
CA SER A 314 -15.82 20.03 -3.98
C SER A 314 -16.11 21.26 -3.11
N VAL A 315 -16.95 21.08 -2.08
CA VAL A 315 -17.27 22.12 -1.09
C VAL A 315 -17.22 21.63 0.35
N THR A 316 -16.71 22.47 1.25
CA THR A 316 -16.75 22.23 2.70
C THR A 316 -18.14 22.56 3.26
N LEU A 317 -19.05 21.58 3.26
CA LEU A 317 -20.32 21.76 3.96
C LEU A 317 -20.09 21.94 5.48
N PRO A 318 -20.75 22.91 6.14
CA PRO A 318 -20.69 23.03 7.60
C PRO A 318 -21.25 21.76 8.25
N GLY A 319 -20.70 21.38 9.41
CA GLY A 319 -21.17 20.19 10.12
C GLY A 319 -22.67 20.25 10.43
N TYR A 320 -23.38 19.13 10.22
CA TYR A 320 -24.80 19.03 10.58
C TYR A 320 -24.95 19.01 12.11
N ALA A 321 -25.02 20.18 12.70
CA ALA A 321 -25.07 20.33 14.15
C ALA A 321 -26.39 19.76 14.70
N ARG A 322 -26.30 18.73 15.55
CA ARG A 322 -27.36 18.42 16.51
C ARG A 322 -27.43 19.53 17.54
N SER A 323 -28.16 20.61 17.24
CA SER A 323 -28.43 21.66 18.23
C SER A 323 -29.52 21.20 19.21
N TYR A 324 -29.15 20.26 20.08
CA TYR A 324 -29.84 20.04 21.36
C TYR A 324 -29.25 21.05 22.36
N GLY A 325 -29.80 22.27 22.36
CA GLY A 325 -29.34 23.41 23.18
C GLY A 325 -29.36 24.74 22.41
N ASP A 326 -29.64 25.83 23.11
CA ASP A 326 -30.17 27.10 22.58
C ASP A 326 -29.24 27.95 21.69
N ALA A 327 -28.08 27.42 21.27
CA ALA A 327 -27.19 28.05 20.28
C ALA A 327 -27.57 27.73 18.80
N ALA A 328 -28.73 27.10 18.59
CA ALA A 328 -29.19 26.53 17.32
C ALA A 328 -29.31 27.51 16.13
N GLU A 329 -29.50 28.80 16.40
CA GLU A 329 -29.90 29.76 15.36
C GLU A 329 -28.79 30.12 14.36
N SER A 330 -27.51 29.90 14.69
CA SER A 330 -26.39 30.30 13.82
C SER A 330 -25.97 29.24 12.78
N ALA A 331 -26.09 27.94 13.10
CA ALA A 331 -25.55 26.89 12.22
C ALA A 331 -26.47 26.54 11.03
N SER A 332 -27.79 26.52 11.25
CA SER A 332 -28.78 26.16 10.21
C SER A 332 -29.02 27.23 9.15
N ALA A 333 -28.32 28.38 9.24
CA ALA A 333 -28.44 29.51 8.33
C ALA A 333 -27.24 29.70 7.38
N LYS A 334 -26.12 28.96 7.56
CA LYS A 334 -24.93 29.13 6.71
C LYS A 334 -25.16 28.48 5.34
N VAL A 335 -25.45 29.33 4.36
CA VAL A 335 -25.57 28.97 2.95
C VAL A 335 -24.16 28.78 2.36
N VAL A 336 -23.97 27.72 1.58
CA VAL A 336 -22.72 27.43 0.85
C VAL A 336 -23.00 27.59 -0.63
N SER A 337 -22.18 28.35 -1.36
CA SER A 337 -22.28 28.39 -2.82
C SER A 337 -21.54 27.20 -3.42
N LEU A 338 -22.16 26.55 -4.40
CA LEU A 338 -21.58 25.42 -5.14
C LEU A 338 -20.93 25.83 -6.47
N GLY A 339 -21.02 27.12 -6.81
CA GLY A 339 -20.57 27.69 -8.09
C GLY A 339 -21.66 28.50 -8.81
N ALA A 340 -21.33 28.95 -10.02
CA ALA A 340 -22.20 29.72 -10.88
C ALA A 340 -22.96 28.84 -11.90
N ILE A 341 -24.20 29.23 -12.16
CA ILE A 341 -25.06 28.68 -13.21
C ILE A 341 -25.61 29.86 -14.01
N SER A 342 -25.10 30.05 -15.22
CA SER A 342 -25.47 31.18 -16.09
C SER A 342 -26.45 30.74 -17.19
N HIS A 343 -27.42 31.59 -17.50
CA HIS A 343 -28.36 31.45 -18.64
C HIS A 343 -29.25 30.19 -18.70
N ILE A 344 -29.33 29.39 -17.62
CA ILE A 344 -30.24 28.23 -17.52
C ILE A 344 -31.56 28.63 -16.86
N SER A 345 -32.68 28.14 -17.39
CA SER A 345 -33.98 28.25 -16.71
C SER A 345 -34.08 27.26 -15.56
N ASP A 346 -34.59 27.69 -14.42
CA ASP A 346 -34.89 26.81 -13.26
C ASP A 346 -35.81 25.61 -13.61
N SER A 347 -36.53 25.66 -14.74
CA SER A 347 -37.32 24.53 -15.25
C SER A 347 -36.47 23.37 -15.78
N ASP A 348 -35.27 23.68 -16.24
CA ASP A 348 -34.46 22.77 -17.07
C ASP A 348 -33.39 22.06 -16.23
N LEU A 349 -33.11 22.61 -15.04
CA LEU A 349 -32.20 22.04 -14.04
C LEU A 349 -32.77 20.76 -13.42
N LYS A 350 -32.02 19.69 -13.60
CA LYS A 350 -32.21 18.40 -12.93
C LYS A 350 -31.07 18.19 -11.94
N PHE A 351 -31.40 17.57 -10.82
CA PHE A 351 -30.46 17.27 -9.75
C PHE A 351 -30.54 15.79 -9.40
N ALA A 352 -29.39 15.15 -9.28
CA ALA A 352 -29.26 13.81 -8.71
C ALA A 352 -28.17 13.85 -7.63
N ILE A 353 -28.29 12.98 -6.62
CA ILE A 353 -27.23 12.76 -5.64
C ILE A 353 -26.60 11.41 -5.94
N TYR A 354 -25.31 11.43 -6.26
CA TYR A 354 -24.51 10.22 -6.33
C TYR A 354 -24.02 9.88 -4.92
N SER A 355 -24.73 8.95 -4.29
CA SER A 355 -24.31 8.34 -3.03
C SER A 355 -23.33 7.18 -3.25
N PRO A 356 -22.51 6.84 -2.26
CA PRO A 356 -21.67 5.64 -2.28
C PRO A 356 -22.51 4.38 -2.59
N SER A 357 -22.06 3.55 -3.54
CA SER A 357 -22.81 2.38 -4.00
C SER A 357 -22.80 1.22 -2.99
N HIS A 358 -23.83 1.14 -2.14
CA HIS A 358 -24.03 -0.04 -1.30
C HIS A 358 -24.17 -1.30 -2.16
N GLY A 359 -23.18 -2.19 -2.07
CA GLY A 359 -23.15 -3.44 -2.82
C GLY A 359 -24.33 -4.38 -2.49
N GLY A 360 -25.43 -4.24 -3.23
CA GLY A 360 -26.37 -5.34 -3.51
C GLY A 360 -27.77 -5.29 -2.89
N GLN A 361 -28.02 -4.69 -1.70
CA GLN A 361 -29.28 -4.97 -0.97
C GLN A 361 -30.10 -3.81 -0.37
N SER A 362 -29.60 -2.58 -0.33
CA SER A 362 -30.43 -1.34 -0.31
C SER A 362 -29.49 -0.14 -0.37
N ALA A 363 -29.46 0.55 -1.51
CA ALA A 363 -28.84 1.86 -1.55
C ALA A 363 -29.72 2.82 -0.73
N SER A 364 -29.13 3.42 0.31
CA SER A 364 -29.69 4.64 0.89
C SER A 364 -29.54 5.75 -0.16
N THR A 365 -30.65 6.11 -0.83
CA THR A 365 -30.66 7.11 -1.89
C THR A 365 -31.10 8.45 -1.35
N PHE A 366 -30.43 9.52 -1.75
CA PHE A 366 -30.89 10.87 -1.47
C PHE A 366 -31.77 11.33 -2.64
N ASP A 367 -33.07 11.45 -2.39
CA ASP A 367 -34.02 11.91 -3.38
C ASP A 367 -34.02 13.45 -3.42
N VAL A 368 -33.81 14.03 -4.60
CA VAL A 368 -33.96 15.47 -4.83
C VAL A 368 -35.33 15.74 -5.45
N MET A 369 -36.15 16.55 -4.80
CA MET A 369 -37.47 16.92 -5.29
C MET A 369 -37.69 18.43 -5.28
N LYS A 370 -38.32 18.97 -6.33
CA LYS A 370 -38.71 20.38 -6.36
C LYS A 370 -39.78 20.64 -5.29
N ILE A 371 -39.51 21.51 -4.31
CA ILE A 371 -40.44 21.76 -3.20
C ILE A 371 -41.51 22.79 -3.60
N LYS A 372 -41.07 23.97 -4.03
CA LYS A 372 -41.91 25.10 -4.43
C LYS A 372 -41.15 26.00 -5.40
N ASP A 373 -41.86 26.48 -6.40
CA ASP A 373 -41.47 27.68 -7.12
C ASP A 373 -41.76 28.90 -6.24
N ARG A 374 -40.76 29.75 -6.00
CA ARG A 374 -40.93 31.03 -5.31
C ARG A 374 -40.61 32.18 -6.29
N PRO A 375 -41.11 33.40 -6.06
CA PRO A 375 -40.68 34.58 -6.81
C PRO A 375 -39.16 34.82 -6.74
N SER A 376 -38.50 34.30 -5.70
CA SER A 376 -37.06 34.38 -5.46
C SER A 376 -36.25 33.21 -6.05
N GLY A 377 -36.80 32.47 -7.02
CA GLY A 377 -36.18 31.28 -7.61
C GLY A 377 -36.76 29.95 -7.10
N SER A 378 -36.46 28.89 -7.82
CA SER A 378 -36.85 27.51 -7.48
C SER A 378 -36.04 26.97 -6.31
N VAL A 379 -36.70 26.13 -5.49
CA VAL A 379 -36.06 25.44 -4.37
C VAL A 379 -36.32 23.95 -4.47
N TRP A 380 -35.25 23.17 -4.43
CA TRP A 380 -35.25 21.72 -4.39
C TRP A 380 -34.89 21.25 -2.98
N GLY A 381 -35.57 20.21 -2.50
CA GLY A 381 -35.30 19.56 -1.22
C GLY A 381 -34.61 18.24 -1.42
N ILE A 382 -33.55 18.02 -0.66
CA ILE A 382 -32.88 16.73 -0.54
C ILE A 382 -33.51 16.00 0.65
N ARG A 383 -33.96 14.77 0.42
CA ARG A 383 -34.52 13.87 1.44
C ARG A 383 -33.72 12.58 1.50
N PHE A 384 -33.62 12.00 2.68
CA PHE A 384 -33.08 10.64 2.84
C PHE A 384 -34.18 9.62 2.53
N GLY A 385 -33.98 8.79 1.51
CA GLY A 385 -34.89 7.73 1.09
C GLY A 385 -34.27 6.35 1.28
N THR A 386 -35.09 5.39 1.71
CA THR A 386 -34.78 3.97 1.54
C THR A 386 -35.43 3.51 0.24
N GLN A 387 -34.62 3.27 -0.80
CA GLN A 387 -35.15 2.72 -2.05
C GLN A 387 -35.49 1.25 -1.83
N ASP A 388 -36.78 0.91 -1.82
CA ASP A 388 -37.23 -0.49 -1.87
C ASP A 388 -36.70 -1.11 -3.17
N ILE A 389 -35.80 -2.10 -3.08
CA ILE A 389 -35.35 -2.84 -4.26
C ILE A 389 -36.56 -3.57 -4.87
N PRO A 390 -36.92 -3.30 -6.14
CA PRO A 390 -38.04 -3.96 -6.79
C PRO A 390 -37.69 -5.43 -7.10
N GLY A 391 -37.98 -6.33 -6.16
CA GLY A 391 -37.77 -7.77 -6.36
C GLY A 391 -37.70 -8.62 -5.08
N THR A 392 -37.41 -8.03 -3.91
CA THR A 392 -37.39 -8.74 -2.62
C THR A 392 -38.72 -8.56 -1.88
N PRO A 393 -39.62 -9.57 -1.86
CA PRO A 393 -40.89 -9.49 -1.13
C PRO A 393 -40.68 -9.72 0.38
N ASP A 394 -40.04 -8.77 1.07
CA ASP A 394 -39.93 -8.86 2.53
C ASP A 394 -41.31 -8.62 3.17
N ARG A 395 -41.82 -9.67 3.81
CA ARG A 395 -43.26 -9.87 3.98
C ARG A 395 -43.79 -9.38 5.33
N ARG A 396 -43.04 -8.52 6.04
CA ARG A 396 -43.36 -8.13 7.44
C ARG A 396 -43.25 -6.65 7.84
N SER A 397 -42.73 -5.74 7.00
CA SER A 397 -42.70 -4.32 7.37
C SER A 397 -43.92 -3.55 6.86
N ALA A 398 -45.00 -3.55 7.66
CA ALA A 398 -46.16 -2.66 7.43
C ALA A 398 -45.81 -1.16 7.59
N LEU A 399 -44.60 -0.83 8.03
CA LEU A 399 -44.05 0.53 8.09
C LEU A 399 -43.49 1.00 6.72
N ALA A 400 -43.03 0.10 5.85
CA ALA A 400 -42.44 0.47 4.56
C ALA A 400 -43.45 1.15 3.60
N SER A 401 -44.74 0.76 3.68
CA SER A 401 -45.80 1.37 2.85
C SER A 401 -46.19 2.80 3.26
N HIS A 402 -45.77 3.27 4.44
CA HIS A 402 -45.96 4.66 4.90
C HIS A 402 -44.67 5.49 4.89
N ALA A 403 -43.50 4.87 4.72
CA ALA A 403 -42.21 5.57 4.60
C ALA A 403 -42.00 6.21 3.21
N LYS A 404 -42.73 5.77 2.18
CA LYS A 404 -42.72 6.39 0.86
C LYS A 404 -43.24 7.84 0.93
N THR A 405 -42.44 8.77 0.42
CA THR A 405 -42.72 10.22 0.22
C THR A 405 -42.79 11.18 1.43
N THR A 406 -42.53 10.76 2.67
CA THR A 406 -42.65 11.64 3.87
C THR A 406 -41.38 11.85 4.71
N GLY A 407 -40.22 11.37 4.24
CA GLY A 407 -38.94 11.70 4.88
C GLY A 407 -38.71 13.23 4.99
N PRO A 408 -38.16 13.74 6.12
CA PRO A 408 -37.91 15.16 6.29
C PRO A 408 -36.90 15.67 5.26
N VAL A 409 -37.05 16.93 4.84
CA VAL A 409 -36.08 17.61 3.98
C VAL A 409 -34.86 17.95 4.84
N ILE A 410 -33.75 17.24 4.61
CA ILE A 410 -32.53 17.37 5.41
C ILE A 410 -31.63 18.49 4.91
N ALA A 411 -31.73 18.85 3.63
CA ALA A 411 -31.00 19.93 2.98
C ALA A 411 -31.82 20.48 1.81
N GLY A 412 -31.47 21.67 1.33
CA GLY A 412 -32.08 22.30 0.17
C GLY A 412 -31.05 22.89 -0.78
N LEU A 413 -31.35 22.79 -2.07
CA LEU A 413 -30.67 23.48 -3.15
C LEU A 413 -31.57 24.62 -3.65
N ARG A 414 -30.97 25.73 -4.01
CA ARG A 414 -31.67 26.85 -4.67
C ARG A 414 -30.73 27.55 -5.64
N VAL A 415 -31.28 28.10 -6.71
CA VAL A 415 -30.54 29.01 -7.58
C VAL A 415 -30.90 30.43 -7.17
N ARG A 416 -29.88 31.25 -6.92
CA ARG A 416 -30.04 32.66 -6.54
C ARG A 416 -28.98 33.48 -7.26
N ASP A 417 -29.40 34.55 -7.93
CA ASP A 417 -28.51 35.54 -8.54
C ASP A 417 -27.44 34.91 -9.46
N GLY A 418 -27.81 33.83 -10.18
CA GLY A 418 -26.91 33.07 -11.07
C GLY A 418 -25.95 32.12 -10.36
N ARG A 419 -26.17 31.80 -9.08
CA ARG A 419 -25.36 30.86 -8.30
C ARG A 419 -26.20 29.71 -7.74
N LEU A 420 -25.62 28.52 -7.73
CA LEU A 420 -26.18 27.39 -7.01
C LEU A 420 -25.80 27.49 -5.54
N GLU A 421 -26.78 27.37 -4.65
CA GLU A 421 -26.61 27.49 -3.21
C GLU A 421 -27.17 26.24 -2.49
N PHE A 422 -26.38 25.69 -1.58
CA PHE A 422 -26.76 24.64 -0.64
C PHE A 422 -27.06 25.23 0.74
N ALA A 423 -28.08 24.71 1.42
CA ALA A 423 -28.34 25.01 2.84
C ALA A 423 -28.90 23.77 3.56
N TRP A 424 -28.53 23.59 4.83
CA TRP A 424 -29.10 22.54 5.67
C TRP A 424 -30.57 22.83 6.02
N GLY A 425 -31.39 21.78 6.05
CA GLY A 425 -32.77 21.81 6.49
C GLY A 425 -32.88 21.72 8.02
N LYS A 426 -33.97 22.25 8.59
CA LYS A 426 -34.26 22.14 10.02
C LYS A 426 -34.80 20.74 10.34
N GLY A 427 -34.02 19.92 11.04
CA GLY A 427 -34.41 18.58 11.50
C GLY A 427 -33.34 17.90 12.36
N ASP A 428 -33.67 16.74 12.95
CA ASP A 428 -32.70 15.87 13.65
C ASP A 428 -32.37 14.66 12.77
N ALA A 429 -31.68 14.91 11.67
CA ALA A 429 -31.27 13.89 10.70
C ALA A 429 -29.75 13.74 10.62
N ALA A 430 -29.04 13.91 11.74
CA ALA A 430 -27.58 14.06 11.76
C ALA A 430 -26.79 12.90 11.13
N ALA A 431 -27.30 11.66 11.21
CA ALA A 431 -26.69 10.53 10.52
C ALA A 431 -26.78 10.67 8.98
N ALA A 432 -27.96 11.02 8.45
CA ALA A 432 -28.17 11.25 7.03
C ALA A 432 -27.46 12.52 6.53
N GLY A 433 -27.39 13.58 7.36
CA GLY A 433 -26.59 14.77 7.08
C GLY A 433 -25.09 14.47 7.02
N GLY A 434 -24.60 13.58 7.88
CA GLY A 434 -23.23 13.06 7.79
C GLY A 434 -22.98 12.29 6.49
N GLN A 435 -23.86 11.35 6.15
CA GLN A 435 -23.76 10.56 4.90
C GLN A 435 -23.86 11.42 3.63
N LEU A 436 -24.69 12.47 3.62
CA LEU A 436 -24.84 13.37 2.47
C LEU A 436 -23.53 14.08 2.12
N ARG A 437 -22.64 14.33 3.09
CA ARG A 437 -21.32 14.94 2.84
C ARG A 437 -20.39 14.03 2.04
N ASN A 438 -20.59 12.72 2.09
CA ASN A 438 -19.81 11.74 1.32
C ASN A 438 -20.45 11.43 -0.05
N CYS A 439 -21.27 12.36 -0.56
CA CYS A 439 -21.94 12.25 -1.85
C CYS A 439 -21.49 13.36 -2.79
N ALA A 440 -21.73 13.18 -4.09
CA ALA A 440 -21.63 14.24 -5.08
C ALA A 440 -23.03 14.68 -5.54
N ILE A 441 -23.22 15.99 -5.75
CA ILE A 441 -24.38 16.51 -6.48
C ILE A 441 -24.04 16.48 -7.96
N HIS A 442 -24.90 15.86 -8.75
CA HIS A 442 -24.91 15.99 -10.20
C HIS A 442 -26.02 16.96 -10.61
N VAL A 443 -25.65 17.96 -11.42
CA VAL A 443 -26.53 18.97 -11.98
C VAL A 443 -26.53 18.80 -13.49
N SER A 444 -27.69 18.71 -14.13
CA SER A 444 -27.78 18.64 -15.58
C SER A 444 -28.89 19.53 -16.16
N ALA A 445 -28.64 20.03 -17.37
CA ALA A 445 -29.54 20.91 -18.11
C ALA A 445 -29.34 20.69 -19.62
N GLY A 446 -30.26 19.97 -20.25
CA GLY A 446 -30.14 19.58 -21.66
C GLY A 446 -28.95 18.64 -21.88
N LYS A 447 -27.87 19.15 -22.49
CA LYS A 447 -26.60 18.45 -22.73
C LYS A 447 -25.47 18.85 -21.76
N LEU A 448 -25.71 19.86 -20.93
CA LEU A 448 -24.73 20.30 -19.95
C LEU A 448 -24.88 19.46 -18.70
N GLU A 449 -23.74 19.06 -18.14
CA GLU A 449 -23.62 18.29 -16.91
C GLU A 449 -22.49 18.90 -16.06
N GLY A 450 -22.66 18.90 -14.75
CA GLY A 450 -21.70 19.44 -13.80
C GLY A 450 -21.82 18.73 -12.45
N ARG A 451 -20.71 18.57 -11.74
CA ARG A 451 -20.64 17.76 -10.51
C ARG A 451 -19.95 18.53 -9.39
N VAL A 452 -20.38 18.31 -8.15
CA VAL A 452 -19.84 18.96 -6.95
C VAL A 452 -19.80 17.96 -5.79
N GLY A 453 -18.61 17.67 -5.26
CA GLY A 453 -18.45 16.88 -4.04
C GLY A 453 -18.92 17.64 -2.78
N LEU A 454 -19.66 16.98 -1.89
CA LEU A 454 -20.20 17.59 -0.65
C LEU A 454 -19.28 17.47 0.58
N SER A 455 -18.05 17.01 0.37
CA SER A 455 -16.94 17.15 1.28
C SER A 455 -15.76 17.68 0.49
N GLU A 456 -15.07 18.66 1.09
CA GLU A 456 -13.71 19.01 0.71
C GLU A 456 -12.81 17.77 0.81
N SER A 457 -11.98 17.57 -0.21
CA SER A 457 -10.91 16.56 -0.19
C SER A 457 -9.78 17.08 0.70
N GLY A 458 -9.43 16.34 1.75
CA GLY A 458 -8.24 16.67 2.54
C GLY A 458 -6.97 16.39 1.74
N THR A 459 -5.91 17.14 1.99
CA THR A 459 -4.57 16.78 1.50
C THR A 459 -3.91 15.76 2.43
N ILE A 460 -3.06 14.91 1.88
CA ILE A 460 -2.15 14.03 2.62
C ILE A 460 -0.72 14.21 2.09
N ASP A 461 0.22 14.47 3.00
CA ASP A 461 1.64 14.53 2.67
C ASP A 461 2.16 13.16 2.20
N ALA A 462 3.17 13.17 1.33
CA ALA A 462 3.87 11.95 0.95
C ALA A 462 4.50 11.28 2.19
N LEU A 463 3.98 10.11 2.57
CA LEU A 463 4.48 9.34 3.71
C LEU A 463 5.94 8.99 3.47
N THR A 464 6.82 9.60 4.26
CA THR A 464 8.24 9.32 4.23
C THR A 464 8.52 8.17 5.19
N LEU A 465 9.16 7.10 4.71
CA LEU A 465 9.40 5.91 5.52
C LEU A 465 10.55 6.16 6.52
N ASP A 466 10.18 6.43 7.77
CA ASP A 466 11.09 6.29 8.90
C ASP A 466 11.19 4.80 9.27
N LEU A 467 12.41 4.26 9.14
CA LEU A 467 12.76 2.86 9.46
C LEU A 467 13.61 2.73 10.74
N GLU A 468 13.72 3.78 11.55
CA GLU A 468 14.24 3.74 12.93
C GLU A 468 13.11 3.63 13.96
N GLN A 469 11.88 4.02 13.61
CA GLN A 469 10.70 3.96 14.47
C GLN A 469 9.54 3.20 13.79
N PRO A 470 8.63 2.56 14.55
CA PRO A 470 7.42 1.99 13.97
C PRO A 470 6.54 3.09 13.37
N ILE A 471 6.20 2.96 12.09
CA ILE A 471 5.39 3.95 11.36
C ILE A 471 3.97 4.00 11.97
N PRO A 472 3.50 5.15 12.48
CA PRO A 472 2.16 5.25 13.06
C PRO A 472 1.08 5.13 11.98
N PRO A 473 -0.07 4.47 12.25
CA PRO A 473 -1.18 4.41 11.30
C PRO A 473 -1.71 5.80 10.95
N ILE A 474 -1.81 6.11 9.67
CA ILE A 474 -2.30 7.41 9.20
C ILE A 474 -3.82 7.44 9.32
N GLN A 475 -4.35 8.36 10.11
CA GLN A 475 -5.79 8.49 10.32
C GLN A 475 -6.45 9.28 9.18
N VAL A 476 -7.39 8.63 8.50
CA VAL A 476 -8.24 9.21 7.46
C VAL A 476 -9.42 9.91 8.13
N HIS A 477 -9.19 11.15 8.55
CA HIS A 477 -10.14 11.95 9.33
C HIS A 477 -11.23 12.60 8.47
N HIS A 478 -12.30 11.85 8.18
CA HIS A 478 -13.52 12.41 7.60
C HIS A 478 -14.75 12.15 8.48
N PHE A 479 -15.79 12.95 8.22
CA PHE A 479 -17.13 12.78 8.77
C PHE A 479 -17.71 11.42 8.34
N PRO A 480 -18.69 10.85 9.08
CA PRO A 480 -18.85 9.40 9.26
C PRO A 480 -18.81 8.68 7.92
N LEU A 481 -17.85 7.76 7.78
CA LEU A 481 -17.38 7.28 6.49
C LEU A 481 -18.49 6.66 5.64
N PRO A 482 -18.32 6.67 4.30
CA PRO A 482 -19.17 5.86 3.44
C PRO A 482 -18.98 4.36 3.79
N PRO A 483 -19.92 3.49 3.37
CA PRO A 483 -19.85 2.06 3.66
C PRO A 483 -18.53 1.44 3.18
N GLU A 484 -17.91 0.60 4.01
CA GLU A 484 -16.66 -0.12 3.73
C GLU A 484 -16.48 -0.63 2.28
N PRO A 485 -17.47 -1.30 1.62
CA PRO A 485 -17.28 -1.79 0.26
C PRO A 485 -17.08 -0.71 -0.81
N THR A 486 -17.41 0.55 -0.53
CA THR A 486 -17.27 1.69 -1.45
C THR A 486 -15.97 2.45 -1.29
N LEU A 487 -15.32 2.31 -0.14
CA LEU A 487 -14.11 3.06 0.18
C LEU A 487 -12.90 2.37 -0.48
N ARG A 488 -12.04 3.17 -1.11
CA ARG A 488 -10.84 2.71 -1.82
C ARG A 488 -9.64 3.54 -1.40
N CYS A 489 -8.49 2.88 -1.27
CA CYS A 489 -7.19 3.52 -1.18
C CYS A 489 -6.36 3.14 -2.40
N GLU A 490 -5.69 4.11 -3.00
CA GLU A 490 -4.81 3.92 -4.13
C GLU A 490 -3.43 4.49 -3.83
N LEU A 491 -2.40 3.74 -4.21
CA LEU A 491 -1.03 4.20 -4.26
C LEU A 491 -0.83 5.01 -5.56
N VAL A 492 -0.69 6.32 -5.44
CA VAL A 492 -0.52 7.25 -6.57
C VAL A 492 0.93 7.24 -7.06
N ALA A 493 1.87 7.28 -6.13
CA ALA A 493 3.30 7.21 -6.41
C ALA A 493 4.06 6.50 -5.30
N ALA A 494 5.13 5.81 -5.67
CA ALA A 494 6.08 5.24 -4.74
C ALA A 494 7.51 5.50 -5.22
N LEU A 495 8.23 6.33 -4.48
CA LEU A 495 9.62 6.72 -4.76
C LEU A 495 10.52 5.94 -3.82
N PHE A 496 11.34 5.03 -4.35
CA PHE A 496 12.24 4.16 -3.58
C PHE A 496 13.72 4.39 -3.90
N ALA A 497 14.13 5.65 -4.07
CA ALA A 497 15.54 6.06 -4.25
C ALA A 497 16.32 5.26 -5.32
N GLY A 498 15.66 4.88 -6.42
CA GLY A 498 16.25 4.11 -7.53
C GLY A 498 16.09 2.58 -7.45
N VAL A 499 15.56 2.04 -6.34
CA VAL A 499 15.26 0.60 -6.23
C VAL A 499 13.97 0.27 -6.99
N ALA A 500 13.98 -0.82 -7.75
CA ALA A 500 12.82 -1.25 -8.52
C ALA A 500 11.75 -1.90 -7.62
N THR A 501 10.47 -1.66 -7.92
CA THR A 501 9.36 -2.23 -7.15
C THR A 501 8.28 -2.87 -8.01
N GLU A 502 7.76 -4.00 -7.55
CA GLU A 502 6.56 -4.67 -8.10
C GLU A 502 5.39 -4.42 -7.13
N VAL A 503 4.25 -3.94 -7.64
CA VAL A 503 3.05 -3.65 -6.82
C VAL A 503 1.97 -4.70 -7.08
N ASP A 504 1.41 -5.22 -5.99
CA ASP A 504 0.36 -6.24 -5.98
C ASP A 504 -0.77 -5.79 -5.02
N PRO A 505 -2.02 -5.55 -5.49
CA PRO A 505 -2.50 -5.75 -6.86
C PRO A 505 -1.92 -4.73 -7.85
N PRO A 506 -1.80 -5.09 -9.15
CA PRO A 506 -1.24 -4.20 -10.17
C PRO A 506 -2.13 -3.00 -10.53
N SER A 507 -3.39 -2.99 -10.08
CA SER A 507 -4.27 -1.81 -10.10
C SER A 507 -3.79 -0.70 -9.17
N GLN A 508 -2.91 -1.00 -8.21
CA GLN A 508 -2.49 -0.09 -7.13
C GLN A 508 -3.64 0.37 -6.21
N GLN A 509 -4.83 -0.23 -6.35
CA GLN A 509 -6.06 0.08 -5.61
C GLN A 509 -6.44 -1.08 -4.69
N ILE A 510 -6.87 -0.77 -3.46
CA ILE A 510 -7.38 -1.70 -2.47
C ILE A 510 -8.64 -1.17 -1.77
N GLY A 511 -9.55 -2.06 -1.40
CA GLY A 511 -10.68 -1.79 -0.52
C GLY A 511 -10.36 -1.90 0.97
N CYS A 512 -11.34 -1.63 1.83
CA CYS A 512 -11.22 -1.84 3.27
C CYS A 512 -10.95 -3.32 3.61
N GLY A 513 -9.95 -3.57 4.47
CA GLY A 513 -9.51 -4.90 4.89
C GLY A 513 -8.58 -5.61 3.90
N GLU A 514 -8.36 -5.05 2.71
CA GLU A 514 -7.41 -5.57 1.73
C GLU A 514 -5.98 -5.10 2.02
N THR A 515 -5.00 -5.63 1.28
CA THR A 515 -3.58 -5.33 1.47
C THR A 515 -2.90 -5.12 0.14
N LEU A 516 -2.31 -3.94 -0.05
CA LEU A 516 -1.42 -3.64 -1.15
C LEU A 516 0.01 -3.97 -0.72
N THR A 517 0.76 -4.63 -1.57
CA THR A 517 2.11 -5.12 -1.31
C THR A 517 3.06 -4.55 -2.35
N LEU A 518 3.99 -3.69 -1.92
CA LEU A 518 5.08 -3.19 -2.73
C LEU A 518 6.31 -4.07 -2.48
N LYS A 519 6.58 -5.04 -3.37
CA LYS A 519 7.80 -5.85 -3.30
C LYS A 519 8.98 -5.04 -3.81
N ILE A 520 10.01 -4.93 -2.99
CA ILE A 520 11.23 -4.22 -3.32
C ILE A 520 12.19 -5.21 -3.97
N VAL A 521 12.38 -5.07 -5.27
CA VAL A 521 13.24 -5.91 -6.10
C VAL A 521 14.56 -5.21 -6.27
N ASP A 522 15.43 -5.31 -5.26
CA ASP A 522 16.82 -4.89 -5.39
C ASP A 522 17.52 -5.79 -6.43
N TRP A 523 18.29 -5.18 -7.32
CA TRP A 523 18.82 -5.81 -8.53
C TRP A 523 20.30 -5.48 -8.70
N GLN A 524 21.13 -6.13 -7.88
CA GLN A 524 22.55 -6.28 -8.16
C GLN A 524 22.83 -7.75 -8.51
N ASP A 525 23.47 -7.95 -9.67
CA ASP A 525 23.95 -9.23 -10.24
C ASP A 525 22.96 -10.41 -10.36
N GLY A 526 21.67 -10.21 -10.06
CA GLY A 526 20.60 -11.17 -10.31
C GLY A 526 20.34 -12.19 -9.19
N GLU A 527 21.01 -12.07 -8.03
CA GLU A 527 20.67 -12.83 -6.82
C GLU A 527 20.39 -11.88 -5.65
N TRP A 528 19.11 -11.51 -5.51
CA TRP A 528 18.58 -10.95 -4.26
C TRP A 528 17.76 -12.04 -3.56
N VAL A 529 18.17 -12.43 -2.35
CA VAL A 529 17.77 -13.71 -1.70
C VAL A 529 16.81 -13.51 -0.50
N GLY A 530 16.40 -12.27 -0.23
CA GLY A 530 15.30 -12.00 0.70
C GLY A 530 13.92 -12.13 0.03
N ASP A 531 12.86 -11.94 0.81
CA ASP A 531 11.63 -11.29 0.33
C ASP A 531 11.51 -9.98 1.13
N LEU A 532 11.37 -8.82 0.48
CA LEU A 532 11.29 -7.49 1.12
C LEU A 532 10.09 -6.80 0.51
N GLU A 533 9.16 -6.40 1.37
CA GLU A 533 7.96 -5.74 0.92
C GLU A 533 7.53 -4.66 1.91
N VAL A 534 6.94 -3.59 1.40
CA VAL A 534 6.13 -2.68 2.19
C VAL A 534 4.68 -3.12 2.01
N ARG A 535 4.02 -3.47 3.11
CA ARG A 535 2.58 -3.70 3.10
C ARG A 535 1.86 -2.44 3.48
N VAL A 536 0.82 -2.12 2.72
CA VAL A 536 -0.14 -1.06 3.01
C VAL A 536 -1.48 -1.75 3.23
N ARG A 537 -2.02 -1.64 4.44
CA ARG A 537 -3.39 -2.06 4.75
C ARG A 537 -4.25 -0.83 4.92
N PHE A 538 -5.48 -0.94 4.45
CA PHE A 538 -6.48 0.09 4.61
C PHE A 538 -7.63 -0.47 5.43
N ASN A 539 -7.75 -0.05 6.70
CA ASN A 539 -8.76 -0.58 7.62
C ASN A 539 -9.81 0.49 7.89
N ALA A 540 -11.09 0.14 7.82
CA ALA A 540 -12.14 0.95 8.44
C ALA A 540 -12.24 0.59 9.93
N SER A 541 -12.48 1.59 10.79
CA SER A 541 -12.86 1.37 12.18
C SER A 541 -14.24 0.72 12.24
N ARG A 542 -14.43 -0.19 13.21
CA ARG A 542 -15.70 -0.91 13.43
C ARG A 542 -16.90 0.00 13.74
N ASP A 543 -16.68 1.26 14.09
CA ASP A 543 -17.74 2.24 14.31
C ASP A 543 -18.14 3.01 13.03
N GLY A 544 -17.44 2.78 11.92
CA GLY A 544 -17.64 3.46 10.64
C GLY A 544 -17.30 4.96 10.65
N ARG A 545 -16.53 5.45 11.63
CA ARG A 545 -16.23 6.89 11.78
C ARG A 545 -14.83 7.30 11.36
N SER A 546 -13.89 6.37 11.35
CA SER A 546 -12.53 6.60 10.87
C SER A 546 -12.06 5.43 10.01
N ALA A 547 -11.07 5.68 9.18
CA ALA A 547 -10.26 4.65 8.55
C ALA A 547 -8.80 4.97 8.85
N GLU A 548 -7.97 3.94 8.81
CA GLU A 548 -6.54 4.04 9.03
C GLU A 548 -5.79 3.38 7.89
N LEU A 549 -4.69 4.01 7.49
CA LEU A 549 -3.72 3.45 6.57
C LEU A 549 -2.51 2.95 7.38
N GLU A 550 -2.38 1.63 7.50
CA GLU A 550 -1.29 0.99 8.21
C GLU A 550 -0.19 0.60 7.20
N VAL A 551 1.02 1.15 7.37
CA VAL A 551 2.17 0.87 6.51
C VAL A 551 3.22 0.08 7.27
N GLN A 552 3.48 -1.16 6.84
CA GLN A 552 4.38 -2.13 7.47
C GLN A 552 5.51 -2.53 6.51
N PRO A 553 6.67 -1.84 6.54
CA PRO A 553 7.92 -2.31 5.93
C PRO A 553 8.39 -3.59 6.61
N ARG A 554 8.65 -4.65 5.84
CA ARG A 554 8.95 -5.97 6.39
C ARG A 554 9.80 -6.84 5.45
N PHE A 555 10.65 -7.67 6.03
CA PHE A 555 11.48 -8.62 5.31
C PHE A 555 11.21 -10.05 5.75
N ARG A 556 11.63 -11.02 4.95
CA ARG A 556 11.53 -12.44 5.25
C ARG A 556 12.91 -13.02 5.50
N MET A 557 13.04 -13.75 6.61
CA MET A 557 14.22 -14.54 6.91
C MET A 557 13.81 -15.95 7.34
N GLY A 558 14.23 -16.95 6.56
CA GLY A 558 13.78 -18.32 6.73
C GLY A 558 12.28 -18.48 6.46
N ARG A 559 11.50 -18.84 7.47
CA ARG A 559 10.06 -19.13 7.31
C ARG A 559 9.13 -17.97 7.70
N GLY A 560 9.62 -16.97 8.41
CA GLY A 560 8.81 -15.89 8.97
C GLY A 560 9.06 -14.54 8.31
N TRP A 561 8.02 -13.70 8.34
CA TRP A 561 8.13 -12.27 8.09
C TRP A 561 8.50 -11.53 9.38
N LYS A 562 9.32 -10.48 9.26
CA LYS A 562 9.87 -9.66 10.34
C LYS A 562 9.75 -8.18 9.97
N PRO A 563 9.47 -7.28 10.92
CA PRO A 563 9.44 -5.84 10.64
C PRO A 563 10.84 -5.36 10.21
N LEU A 564 10.91 -4.39 9.31
CA LEU A 564 12.16 -3.80 8.83
C LEU A 564 12.68 -2.72 9.78
N GLU A 565 12.76 -3.05 11.06
CA GLU A 565 13.22 -2.18 12.15
C GLU A 565 14.71 -2.40 12.41
N ALA A 566 15.44 -1.31 12.72
CA ALA A 566 16.87 -1.37 13.01
C ALA A 566 17.20 -2.37 14.14
N GLU A 567 16.42 -2.36 15.23
CA GLU A 567 16.63 -3.24 16.39
C GLU A 567 16.45 -4.72 16.03
N GLU A 568 15.44 -5.08 15.24
CA GLU A 568 15.20 -6.48 14.88
C GLU A 568 16.31 -7.01 13.94
N ILE A 569 16.75 -6.22 12.96
CA ILE A 569 17.88 -6.57 12.08
C ILE A 569 19.16 -6.74 12.91
N GLU A 570 19.47 -5.79 13.80
CA GLU A 570 20.68 -5.87 14.62
C GLU A 570 20.61 -7.04 15.60
N SER A 571 19.45 -7.30 16.22
CA SER A 571 19.29 -8.43 17.14
C SER A 571 19.48 -9.78 16.43
N LEU A 572 18.99 -9.91 15.20
CA LEU A 572 19.19 -11.09 14.36
C LEU A 572 20.66 -11.23 13.94
N ALA A 573 21.33 -10.13 13.55
CA ALA A 573 22.74 -10.16 13.19
C ALA A 573 23.62 -10.58 14.39
N ARG A 574 23.41 -9.96 15.56
CA ARG A 574 24.10 -10.32 16.82
C ARG A 574 23.87 -11.79 17.18
N ARG A 575 22.63 -12.31 17.10
CA ARG A 575 22.32 -13.73 17.34
C ARG A 575 23.05 -14.65 16.35
N SER A 576 22.99 -14.35 15.05
CA SER A 576 23.67 -15.15 14.02
C SER A 576 25.20 -15.15 14.19
N GLU A 577 25.80 -14.03 14.60
CA GLU A 577 27.24 -13.99 14.91
C GLU A 577 27.61 -14.81 16.15
N ILE A 578 26.78 -14.82 17.20
CA ILE A 578 26.96 -15.69 18.37
C ILE A 578 26.89 -17.17 17.96
N ASP A 579 25.88 -17.54 17.15
CA ASP A 579 25.73 -18.90 16.62
C ASP A 579 26.91 -19.30 15.72
N LEU A 580 27.44 -18.38 14.91
CA LEU A 580 28.63 -18.61 14.09
C LEU A 580 29.86 -18.87 14.96
N ARG A 581 30.12 -18.02 15.97
CA ARG A 581 31.23 -18.19 16.93
C ARG A 581 31.13 -19.55 17.64
N LYS A 582 29.94 -19.90 18.11
CA LYS A 582 29.65 -21.20 18.75
C LYS A 582 29.89 -22.36 17.79
N ALA A 583 29.32 -22.32 16.58
CA ALA A 583 29.48 -23.38 15.59
C ALA A 583 30.95 -23.60 15.18
N ARG A 584 31.74 -22.52 15.04
CA ARG A 584 33.19 -22.59 14.78
C ARG A 584 33.96 -23.18 15.96
N ALA A 585 33.65 -22.79 17.20
CA ALA A 585 34.25 -23.38 18.40
C ALA A 585 33.93 -24.87 18.54
N GLU A 586 32.68 -25.27 18.32
CA GLU A 586 32.26 -26.67 18.31
C GLU A 586 32.92 -27.48 17.18
N LEU A 587 33.15 -26.89 16.01
CA LEU A 587 33.84 -27.55 14.90
C LEU A 587 35.31 -27.79 15.23
N ASN A 588 35.97 -26.82 15.87
CA ASN A 588 37.35 -26.95 16.32
C ASN A 588 37.49 -28.01 17.43
N SER A 589 36.55 -28.04 18.38
CA SER A 589 36.45 -29.10 19.39
C SER A 589 36.29 -30.49 18.75
N ALA A 590 35.34 -30.64 17.81
CA ALA A 590 35.13 -31.89 17.09
C ALA A 590 36.36 -32.32 16.25
N ARG A 591 37.08 -31.37 15.63
CA ARG A 591 38.33 -31.63 14.92
C ARG A 591 39.44 -32.13 15.87
N SER A 592 39.54 -31.57 17.06
CA SER A 592 40.48 -32.02 18.11
C SER A 592 40.16 -33.41 18.65
N GLU A 593 38.86 -33.77 18.78
CA GLU A 593 38.44 -35.14 19.08
C GLU A 593 38.83 -36.10 17.94
N ILE A 594 38.60 -35.70 16.67
CA ILE A 594 38.93 -36.51 15.48
C ILE A 594 40.44 -36.76 15.37
N SER A 595 41.31 -35.80 15.72
CA SER A 595 42.77 -35.97 15.66
C SER A 595 43.35 -36.80 16.81
N SER A 596 42.76 -36.73 18.01
CA SER A 596 43.27 -37.44 19.20
C SER A 596 42.82 -38.91 19.30
N LEU A 597 41.59 -39.22 18.86
CA LEU A 597 41.02 -40.58 18.99
C LEU A 597 41.76 -41.68 18.19
N PRO A 598 42.30 -41.47 16.97
CA PRO A 598 43.03 -42.51 16.23
C PRO A 598 44.21 -43.11 16.99
N GLY A 599 45.00 -42.28 17.69
CA GLY A 599 46.12 -42.74 18.52
C GLY A 599 45.64 -43.60 19.69
N ARG A 600 44.56 -43.20 20.37
CA ARG A 600 43.93 -43.99 21.45
C ARG A 600 43.32 -45.30 20.93
N ILE A 601 42.72 -45.29 19.75
CA ILE A 601 42.16 -46.49 19.10
C ILE A 601 43.29 -47.48 18.76
N ALA A 602 44.45 -46.99 18.28
CA ALA A 602 45.61 -47.81 18.00
C ALA A 602 46.21 -48.43 19.29
N SER A 603 46.36 -47.64 20.36
CA SER A 603 46.91 -48.15 21.63
C SER A 603 45.98 -49.15 22.33
N LEU A 604 44.66 -48.88 22.35
CA LEU A 604 43.65 -49.82 22.87
C LEU A 604 43.61 -51.12 22.06
N ARG A 605 43.73 -51.05 20.73
CA ARG A 605 43.82 -52.25 19.87
C ARG A 605 45.08 -53.06 20.20
N ALA A 606 46.23 -52.40 20.35
CA ALA A 606 47.49 -53.06 20.72
C ALA A 606 47.50 -53.61 22.16
N ALA A 607 46.71 -53.05 23.07
CA ALA A 607 46.48 -53.62 24.40
C ALA A 607 45.58 -54.86 24.34
N ALA A 608 44.49 -54.80 23.56
CA ALA A 608 43.58 -55.91 23.36
C ALA A 608 44.24 -57.13 22.69
N THR A 609 45.24 -56.93 21.81
CA THR A 609 45.98 -58.03 21.17
C THR A 609 47.09 -58.63 22.03
N ARG A 610 47.66 -57.88 22.98
CA ARG A 610 48.78 -58.37 23.83
C ARG A 610 48.32 -59.28 24.96
N ASN A 611 47.12 -59.06 25.50
CA ASN A 611 46.53 -59.93 26.50
C ASN A 611 45.73 -61.04 25.81
N SER A 612 46.37 -62.19 25.60
CA SER A 612 45.77 -63.37 24.93
C SER A 612 44.59 -63.98 25.70
N GLY A 613 44.50 -63.75 27.01
CA GLY A 613 43.24 -63.84 27.74
C GLY A 613 42.44 -62.56 27.54
N SER A 614 41.28 -62.65 26.88
CA SER A 614 40.49 -61.48 26.47
C SER A 614 40.28 -60.50 27.62
N ASN A 615 40.80 -59.27 27.50
CA ASN A 615 40.47 -58.19 28.43
C ASN A 615 39.17 -57.51 27.95
N PRO A 616 38.00 -57.80 28.56
CA PRO A 616 36.73 -57.23 28.12
C PRO A 616 36.67 -55.71 28.31
N GLY A 617 37.46 -55.15 29.23
CA GLY A 617 37.59 -53.70 29.42
C GLY A 617 38.18 -53.02 28.19
N ALA A 618 39.32 -53.52 27.70
CA ALA A 618 39.99 -52.96 26.51
C ALA A 618 39.10 -53.01 25.25
N VAL A 619 38.30 -54.07 25.08
CA VAL A 619 37.35 -54.20 23.96
C VAL A 619 36.18 -53.21 24.09
N ARG A 620 35.63 -53.02 25.31
CA ARG A 620 34.58 -52.03 25.57
C ARG A 620 35.09 -50.60 25.35
N GLU A 621 36.29 -50.28 25.83
CA GLU A 621 36.92 -48.98 25.60
C GLU A 621 37.20 -48.72 24.11
N LEU A 622 37.69 -49.72 23.37
CA LEU A 622 37.93 -49.60 21.93
C LEU A 622 36.62 -49.29 21.18
N SER A 623 35.54 -50.00 21.49
CA SER A 623 34.20 -49.76 20.91
C SER A 623 33.66 -48.36 21.28
N SER A 624 33.87 -47.92 22.52
CA SER A 624 33.51 -46.56 22.96
C SER A 624 34.30 -45.48 22.21
N ALA A 625 35.61 -45.64 22.05
CA ALA A 625 36.47 -44.71 21.31
C ALA A 625 36.13 -44.65 19.80
N GLN A 626 35.85 -45.80 19.17
CA GLN A 626 35.36 -45.85 17.79
C GLN A 626 34.00 -45.16 17.63
N SER A 627 33.09 -45.36 18.59
CA SER A 627 31.78 -44.69 18.63
C SER A 627 31.91 -43.18 18.82
N ALA A 628 32.84 -42.74 19.67
CA ALA A 628 33.18 -41.33 19.84
C ALA A 628 33.72 -40.72 18.53
N LEU A 629 34.64 -41.39 17.85
CA LEU A 629 35.19 -40.92 16.57
C LEU A 629 34.10 -40.80 15.49
N LYS A 630 33.16 -41.76 15.43
CA LYS A 630 32.00 -41.68 14.53
C LYS A 630 31.10 -40.49 14.88
N ARG A 631 30.84 -40.22 16.17
CA ARG A 631 30.06 -39.06 16.62
C ARG A 631 30.75 -37.74 16.28
N ALA A 632 32.05 -37.61 16.56
CA ALA A 632 32.85 -36.42 16.29
C ALA A 632 32.89 -36.08 14.78
N ASN A 633 33.16 -37.06 13.92
CA ASN A 633 33.06 -36.90 12.45
C ASN A 633 31.64 -36.48 12.02
N SER A 634 30.59 -37.08 12.59
CA SER A 634 29.19 -36.74 12.29
C SER A 634 28.79 -35.34 12.81
N ARG A 635 29.46 -34.81 13.84
CA ARG A 635 29.29 -33.45 14.35
C ARG A 635 30.02 -32.46 13.45
N ALA A 636 31.30 -32.68 13.16
CA ALA A 636 32.11 -31.85 12.27
C ALA A 636 31.48 -31.74 10.88
N GLY A 637 31.02 -32.85 10.29
CA GLY A 637 30.33 -32.86 8.99
C GLY A 637 28.91 -32.26 8.99
N ARG A 638 28.32 -31.98 10.15
CA ARG A 638 27.10 -31.14 10.24
C ARG A 638 27.47 -29.66 10.35
N LEU A 639 28.36 -29.32 11.27
CA LEU A 639 28.83 -27.94 11.50
C LEU A 639 29.49 -27.33 10.25
N SER A 640 30.32 -28.10 9.54
CA SER A 640 30.94 -27.67 8.27
C SER A 640 29.93 -27.42 7.13
N ARG A 641 28.67 -27.86 7.26
CA ARG A 641 27.58 -27.58 6.31
C ARG A 641 26.61 -26.50 6.81
N SER A 642 26.59 -26.19 8.10
CA SER A 642 25.78 -25.12 8.66
C SER A 642 26.51 -23.78 8.71
N ILE A 643 27.83 -23.77 8.96
CA ILE A 643 28.64 -22.55 9.06
C ILE A 643 28.49 -21.65 7.82
N PRO A 644 28.63 -22.13 6.57
CA PRO A 644 28.45 -21.28 5.39
C PRO A 644 27.05 -20.64 5.30
N LYS A 645 26.01 -21.34 5.75
CA LYS A 645 24.63 -20.82 5.76
C LYS A 645 24.40 -19.74 6.82
N ILE A 646 25.12 -19.81 7.93
CA ILE A 646 25.09 -18.76 8.96
C ILE A 646 25.86 -17.54 8.45
N GLU A 647 27.00 -17.75 7.78
CA GLU A 647 27.79 -16.68 7.15
C GLU A 647 27.01 -15.96 6.04
N GLU A 648 26.34 -16.71 5.17
CA GLU A 648 25.39 -16.23 4.16
C GLU A 648 24.24 -15.42 4.80
N GLY A 649 23.62 -15.93 5.87
CA GLY A 649 22.58 -15.21 6.60
C GLY A 649 23.04 -13.89 7.21
N ILE A 650 24.27 -13.83 7.73
CA ILE A 650 24.89 -12.59 8.23
C ILE A 650 25.15 -11.61 7.09
N ALA A 651 25.60 -12.10 5.92
CA ALA A 651 25.80 -11.25 4.75
C ALA A 651 24.46 -10.62 4.28
N HIS A 652 23.40 -11.42 4.18
CA HIS A 652 22.05 -10.92 3.85
C HIS A 652 21.54 -9.88 4.86
N LEU A 653 21.79 -10.05 6.16
CA LEU A 653 21.41 -9.04 7.18
C LEU A 653 22.17 -7.72 7.01
N ARG A 654 23.44 -7.77 6.59
CA ARG A 654 24.25 -6.57 6.32
C ARG A 654 23.81 -5.85 5.04
N GLN A 655 23.46 -6.59 3.99
CA GLN A 655 22.85 -6.02 2.78
C GLN A 655 21.49 -5.40 3.09
N LEU A 656 20.66 -6.10 3.88
CA LEU A 656 19.34 -5.61 4.31
C LEU A 656 19.45 -4.31 5.12
N GLU A 657 20.44 -4.20 6.01
CA GLU A 657 20.73 -2.95 6.74
C GLU A 657 21.17 -1.81 5.80
N SER A 658 21.96 -2.13 4.75
CA SER A 658 22.31 -1.16 3.71
C SER A 658 21.09 -0.67 2.93
N ILE A 659 20.17 -1.58 2.58
CA ILE A 659 18.89 -1.25 1.94
C ILE A 659 18.02 -0.43 2.90
N ARG A 660 17.92 -0.82 4.18
CA ARG A 660 17.16 -0.06 5.19
C ARG A 660 17.66 1.39 5.26
N ARG A 661 18.98 1.62 5.24
CA ARG A 661 19.57 2.98 5.21
C ARG A 661 19.37 3.73 3.89
N SER A 662 19.25 3.04 2.76
CA SER A 662 18.94 3.70 1.47
C SER A 662 17.45 4.04 1.33
N LEU A 663 16.57 3.34 2.05
CA LEU A 663 15.14 3.61 2.10
C LEU A 663 14.73 4.59 3.21
N HIS A 664 15.39 4.54 4.38
CA HIS A 664 15.11 5.41 5.52
C HIS A 664 15.18 6.89 5.11
N GLN A 665 14.12 7.65 5.39
CA GLN A 665 13.93 9.07 5.03
C GLN A 665 13.99 9.43 3.53
N LYS A 666 14.25 8.45 2.64
CA LYS A 666 14.34 8.65 1.18
C LYS A 666 13.20 8.00 0.42
N ALA A 667 12.61 6.95 0.98
CA ALA A 667 11.44 6.30 0.41
C ALA A 667 10.17 7.09 0.76
N ARG A 668 9.39 7.45 -0.25
CA ARG A 668 8.16 8.25 -0.11
C ARG A 668 7.00 7.56 -0.80
N LEU A 669 5.86 7.44 -0.12
CA LEU A 669 4.62 6.86 -0.63
C LEU A 669 3.52 7.91 -0.65
N GLN A 670 2.92 8.15 -1.82
CA GLN A 670 1.76 9.02 -1.98
C GLN A 670 0.50 8.18 -2.17
N PHE A 671 -0.56 8.53 -1.44
CA PHE A 671 -1.83 7.83 -1.46
C PHE A 671 -2.98 8.78 -1.79
N ARG A 672 -4.00 8.29 -2.49
CA ARG A 672 -5.33 8.91 -2.54
C ARG A 672 -6.36 7.97 -1.94
N VAL A 673 -7.28 8.51 -1.15
CA VAL A 673 -8.42 7.76 -0.59
C VAL A 673 -9.68 8.33 -1.20
N PHE A 674 -10.50 7.49 -1.81
CA PHE A 674 -11.70 7.92 -2.52
C PHE A 674 -12.87 6.97 -2.28
N VAL A 675 -14.05 7.45 -2.65
CA VAL A 675 -15.29 6.69 -2.64
C VAL A 675 -15.66 6.31 -4.06
N GLN A 676 -15.88 5.03 -4.32
CA GLN A 676 -16.46 4.59 -5.58
C GLN A 676 -17.95 4.97 -5.60
N LEU A 677 -18.31 5.85 -6.53
CA LEU A 677 -19.70 6.15 -6.88
C LEU A 677 -20.13 5.27 -8.06
N VAL A 678 -21.43 5.28 -8.38
CA VAL A 678 -21.96 4.54 -9.55
C VAL A 678 -21.35 5.07 -10.86
N ASP A 679 -21.25 6.39 -10.99
CA ASP A 679 -20.83 7.07 -12.22
C ASP A 679 -19.47 7.81 -12.06
N GLY A 680 -18.59 7.37 -11.13
CA GLY A 680 -17.26 7.98 -10.94
C GLY A 680 -16.61 7.73 -9.57
N GLU A 681 -15.71 8.63 -9.18
CA GLU A 681 -14.98 8.62 -7.91
C GLU A 681 -15.19 9.95 -7.16
N LEU A 682 -15.23 9.91 -5.83
CA LEU A 682 -15.19 11.10 -4.97
C LEU A 682 -13.96 11.04 -4.06
N SER A 683 -12.97 11.88 -4.31
CA SER A 683 -11.77 11.99 -3.47
C SER A 683 -12.12 12.46 -2.06
N LEU A 684 -11.66 11.71 -1.06
CA LEU A 684 -11.70 12.10 0.36
C LEU A 684 -10.33 12.62 0.80
N LEU A 685 -9.25 11.90 0.44
CA LEU A 685 -7.87 12.37 0.55
C LEU A 685 -7.20 12.36 -0.82
N HIS A 686 -6.47 13.43 -1.13
CA HIS A 686 -5.60 13.54 -2.30
C HIS A 686 -4.17 13.88 -1.86
N PRO A 687 -3.12 13.44 -2.57
CA PRO A 687 -1.76 13.86 -2.27
C PRO A 687 -1.65 15.39 -2.43
N ASP A 688 -0.87 16.04 -1.56
CA ASP A 688 -0.55 17.46 -1.76
C ASP A 688 0.25 17.61 -3.07
N GLU A 689 -0.29 18.36 -4.03
CA GLU A 689 0.32 18.55 -5.36
C GLU A 689 1.72 19.16 -5.27
N SER A 690 1.98 20.00 -4.26
CA SER A 690 3.30 20.60 -4.02
C SER A 690 4.38 19.57 -3.68
N SER A 691 3.99 18.37 -3.24
CA SER A 691 4.91 17.28 -2.88
C SER A 691 5.34 16.40 -4.07
N THR A 692 4.72 16.58 -5.25
CA THR A 692 4.82 15.67 -6.41
C THR A 692 5.89 16.10 -7.43
N THR A 693 6.50 17.27 -7.28
CA THR A 693 7.50 17.84 -8.21
C THR A 693 8.96 17.44 -7.93
N LEU A 694 9.16 16.29 -7.28
CA LEU A 694 10.47 15.71 -6.90
C LEU A 694 10.71 14.35 -7.58
#